data_AF-A0A8H4RQK6-F1
#
_entry.id   AF-A0A8H4RQK6-F1
#
_cell.length_a   1.000
_cell.length_b   1.000
_cell.length_c   1.000
_cell.angle_alpha   90.00
_cell.angle_beta   90.00
_cell.angle_gamma   90.00
#
_symmetry.space_group_name_H-M   'P 1'
#
loop_
_entity.id
_entity.type
_entity.pdbx_description
1 polymer ?
#
loop_
_entity_poly.entity_id
_entity_poly.type
_entity_poly.pdbx_seq_one_letter_code
_entity_poly.pdbx_strand_id
1 'polypeptide(L)'
;MFGSSMLKRPALGQAAPLGTLYDARNDSFVGISILKENLPEEAIKMTQTHSMDVKIRRSNTYKEKFNHMGMEAGLSASFLAGLVDVEGSGKFLKDKARGSMFTQVSLCYDTTTVEESLNFSSMKDYLQFDRFKAEYATHVVTSIAWGAKCIVTAQYKLSREEDRGHFSGRLEAKLATLGVGGGGLTDISVEKGKGDLQSQFELTVYGDVLAQGGFLPTDIESAKQFLAKVPEYIASQNGGKGKPLLYTLMPIQMITMFFQLPIKVDDIIVQLSYECLEKFVQLFDEVRMAQQKLTEYHTRVQNHRFCLPPTYIRDVTDQLGGLNAAESNLKSRYAATLKEVRAGAADAAKLWKLHEKFSGGDFAPEKLASMAHMYTEKLDFVDLVETAGATYIGYQRSLATELMKHTAENAKTNKKTVVFVVDCDATGHQLEKVHITHRRGGRMITEDLLEYQKLMSDNCLMEYSKEHLDRSQTSKPITRKAVKIPCPNLYCQPSPPTDWICFTCHAPVEFGHVDDFLYCECGRCHYKHWGFKCKSEKHDLTFAKYDDTKLRTLLEALEPFEELNILILGETGVGKSTWINAFINYITFDSLREAMNAGDLKYAIPFSFSTQRGDNNGTLVPTTIKYGSSEDENNSSLGESATQRTIVHAVLIGETRVRLIDTPGIGDTRGVDQDKKNMEDILATLAQYPKIHGILILIPPNTTRLSTMFQFCIKELLTHLHRNAVRNMVFGFTNTGPDLKPGDTFTPLNTILSKYKEANLQLAHRTVYCFESESFRYLAAHKKGFDMGRYDGNASSWQWSVDECERLIAHFQSISPHLVESTISLNQARQIVLQLARPMAKITEIIKSTIAVNKDDLEDLKTKNLNKADLEKKLTVAKHVLAPEALPMPRTVCTNSKCIDYHRDVESEEVAIVYKTICHDGCSARGLIKSLRTCSAIRAIRGTCKICEHHVNEHMHIAYELRPKTEIVINQDVAKLLEEGETSIAAQKQLIEIKEQKVKEFLGEHDKIQEAACQFSLFLKRNSIAAYNDATIDYLDQQIREETGKVTFGGGKRDRLDRLEASRREHEEMVKTLEESMKLGDGGEPMNENGVQDTLGNLYKLPHYGKILKDIKRVVDHTQEASCREKSYSTRAGSHWVSKSVSKKVENGSKPAYRQWPFDTTIVEYAEVGQEGCGKLPSSAPGDARLRLSRPIEQAGIVRVETAPVATS
;
A
#
# COMPACT_ATOMS: atom_id res chain seq x y z
N MET A 1 2.09 -19.65 -80.95
CA MET A 1 2.75 -18.47 -81.56
C MET A 1 4.21 -18.45 -81.12
N PHE A 2 5.11 -17.78 -81.85
CA PHE A 2 6.56 -17.89 -81.67
C PHE A 2 7.01 -17.36 -80.29
N GLY A 3 7.65 -18.23 -79.49
CA GLY A 3 7.93 -17.99 -78.06
C GLY A 3 9.37 -17.65 -77.70
N SER A 4 10.26 -17.46 -78.68
CA SER A 4 11.67 -17.14 -78.46
C SER A 4 11.98 -15.73 -78.97
N SER A 5 12.11 -14.77 -78.06
CA SER A 5 12.57 -13.41 -78.35
C SER A 5 14.10 -13.32 -78.30
N MET A 6 14.67 -12.21 -78.79
CA MET A 6 16.06 -11.85 -78.50
C MET A 6 16.21 -11.66 -76.97
N LEU A 7 17.19 -12.34 -76.36
CA LEU A 7 17.46 -12.26 -74.92
C LEU A 7 18.61 -11.28 -74.64
N LYS A 8 18.42 -10.39 -73.66
CA LYS A 8 19.45 -9.45 -73.20
C LYS A 8 20.03 -9.95 -71.88
N ARG A 9 21.34 -10.25 -71.87
CA ARG A 9 22.01 -10.86 -70.72
C ARG A 9 23.20 -10.02 -70.26
N PRO A 10 23.16 -9.42 -69.05
CA PRO A 10 24.35 -8.85 -68.42
C PRO A 10 25.53 -9.83 -68.40
N ALA A 11 26.74 -9.30 -68.63
CA ALA A 11 27.95 -10.09 -68.68
C ALA A 11 28.37 -10.62 -67.29
N LEU A 12 28.19 -9.80 -66.25
CA LEU A 12 28.56 -10.12 -64.86
C LEU A 12 30.03 -10.57 -64.70
N GLY A 13 30.93 -9.99 -65.52
CA GLY A 13 32.35 -10.32 -65.59
C GLY A 13 32.70 -11.48 -66.54
N GLN A 14 31.74 -12.23 -67.06
CA GLN A 14 31.98 -13.35 -67.98
C GLN A 14 32.29 -12.86 -69.40
N ALA A 15 33.27 -13.49 -70.06
CA ALA A 15 33.71 -13.15 -71.42
C ALA A 15 33.38 -14.27 -72.43
N ALA A 16 32.70 -13.91 -73.51
CA ALA A 16 32.43 -14.77 -74.66
C ALA A 16 32.51 -13.93 -75.97
N PRO A 17 33.20 -14.38 -77.03
CA PRO A 17 33.23 -13.67 -78.29
C PRO A 17 31.89 -13.77 -79.06
N LEU A 18 31.72 -12.92 -80.08
CA LEU A 18 30.61 -13.03 -81.04
C LEU A 18 30.55 -14.45 -81.64
N GLY A 19 29.35 -14.92 -81.96
CA GLY A 19 29.11 -16.25 -82.50
C GLY A 19 29.20 -17.40 -81.49
N THR A 20 29.56 -17.15 -80.23
CA THR A 20 29.57 -18.19 -79.19
C THR A 20 28.16 -18.72 -78.93
N LEU A 21 28.03 -20.05 -78.84
CA LEU A 21 26.80 -20.73 -78.46
C LEU A 21 26.52 -20.59 -76.96
N TYR A 22 25.24 -20.49 -76.62
CA TYR A 22 24.75 -20.28 -75.26
C TYR A 22 23.58 -21.22 -74.94
N ASP A 23 23.55 -21.75 -73.72
CA ASP A 23 22.45 -22.57 -73.22
C ASP A 23 21.63 -21.84 -72.15
N ALA A 24 20.50 -21.25 -72.53
CA ALA A 24 19.56 -20.61 -71.62
C ALA A 24 18.87 -21.56 -70.60
N ARG A 25 18.99 -22.88 -70.75
CA ARG A 25 18.50 -23.84 -69.73
C ARG A 25 19.42 -23.81 -68.49
N ASN A 26 20.73 -23.68 -68.72
CA ASN A 26 21.78 -23.65 -67.70
C ASN A 26 22.37 -22.25 -67.43
N ASP A 27 22.07 -21.27 -68.28
CA ASP A 27 22.66 -19.91 -68.37
C ASP A 27 24.18 -19.85 -68.58
N SER A 28 24.70 -20.85 -69.31
CA SER A 28 26.14 -21.05 -69.59
C SER A 28 26.51 -20.80 -71.06
N PHE A 29 27.64 -20.14 -71.30
CA PHE A 29 28.32 -20.13 -72.60
C PHE A 29 29.00 -21.48 -72.85
N VAL A 30 28.91 -21.98 -74.08
CA VAL A 30 29.31 -23.35 -74.44
C VAL A 30 30.75 -23.43 -75.00
N GLY A 31 31.40 -22.28 -75.21
CA GLY A 31 32.77 -22.18 -75.75
C GLY A 31 32.91 -22.52 -77.25
N ILE A 32 31.87 -23.10 -77.86
CA ILE A 32 31.79 -23.37 -79.30
C ILE A 32 31.32 -22.09 -80.03
N SER A 33 32.10 -21.60 -80.99
CA SER A 33 31.67 -20.52 -81.90
C SER A 33 31.09 -21.09 -83.20
N ILE A 34 30.09 -20.41 -83.78
CA ILE A 34 29.55 -20.71 -85.11
C ILE A 34 30.31 -20.02 -86.24
N LEU A 35 31.30 -19.19 -85.94
CA LEU A 35 32.06 -18.41 -86.94
C LEU A 35 33.31 -19.15 -87.39
N LYS A 36 33.62 -19.04 -88.69
CA LYS A 36 34.94 -19.38 -89.25
C LYS A 36 35.98 -18.32 -88.85
N GLU A 37 37.25 -18.71 -88.80
CA GLU A 37 38.35 -17.87 -88.28
C GLU A 37 38.63 -16.62 -89.12
N ASN A 38 38.50 -16.72 -90.45
CA ASN A 38 38.69 -15.60 -91.37
C ASN A 38 37.33 -15.01 -91.74
N LEU A 39 36.99 -13.86 -91.15
CA LEU A 39 35.78 -13.07 -91.44
C LEU A 39 36.12 -11.84 -92.29
N PRO A 40 35.25 -11.42 -93.23
CA PRO A 40 35.41 -10.16 -93.96
C PRO A 40 35.14 -8.94 -93.06
N GLU A 41 35.61 -7.76 -93.44
CA GLU A 41 35.46 -6.55 -92.60
C GLU A 41 33.97 -6.16 -92.41
N GLU A 42 33.13 -6.43 -93.40
CA GLU A 42 31.68 -6.18 -93.37
C GLU A 42 30.88 -7.21 -92.53
N ALA A 43 31.55 -8.17 -91.88
CA ALA A 43 30.94 -9.17 -91.00
C ALA A 43 30.46 -8.61 -89.66
N ILE A 44 31.18 -7.62 -89.12
CA ILE A 44 30.98 -7.09 -87.77
C ILE A 44 30.68 -5.60 -87.86
N LYS A 45 29.41 -5.23 -87.66
CA LYS A 45 29.02 -3.83 -87.54
C LYS A 45 29.37 -3.32 -86.15
N MET A 46 30.39 -2.46 -86.08
CA MET A 46 30.70 -1.65 -84.90
C MET A 46 29.86 -0.37 -84.89
N THR A 47 29.21 -0.06 -83.77
CA THR A 47 28.43 1.17 -83.55
C THR A 47 28.99 1.89 -82.34
N GLN A 48 29.54 3.10 -82.52
CA GLN A 48 30.08 3.88 -81.41
C GLN A 48 28.93 4.39 -80.51
N THR A 49 28.97 4.02 -79.24
CA THR A 49 27.87 4.22 -78.26
C THR A 49 28.43 4.74 -76.95
N HIS A 50 29.20 5.84 -77.04
CA HIS A 50 29.80 6.52 -75.89
C HIS A 50 28.70 7.08 -74.99
N SER A 51 28.44 6.42 -73.86
CA SER A 51 27.44 6.84 -72.87
C SER A 51 27.91 6.54 -71.46
N MET A 52 27.65 7.47 -70.55
CA MET A 52 27.94 7.33 -69.12
C MET A 52 26.65 7.51 -68.32
N ASP A 53 26.34 6.54 -67.47
CA ASP A 53 25.13 6.47 -66.66
C ASP A 53 25.52 6.21 -65.20
N VAL A 54 24.94 7.00 -64.28
CA VAL A 54 25.33 6.98 -62.86
C VAL A 54 24.08 6.92 -61.99
N LYS A 55 23.92 5.81 -61.26
CA LYS A 55 22.68 5.46 -60.54
C LYS A 55 22.94 5.09 -59.10
N ILE A 56 22.43 5.90 -58.17
CA ILE A 56 22.50 5.62 -56.73
C ILE A 56 21.22 4.89 -56.31
N ARG A 57 21.34 3.75 -55.63
CA ARG A 57 20.21 2.97 -55.10
C ARG A 57 20.58 2.30 -53.78
N ARG A 58 19.56 1.91 -53.01
CA ARG A 58 19.69 0.97 -51.89
C ARG A 58 20.03 -0.42 -52.41
N SER A 59 20.65 -1.24 -51.57
CA SER A 59 21.36 -2.45 -52.02
C SER A 59 21.48 -3.56 -50.96
N ASN A 60 20.50 -3.65 -50.06
CA ASN A 60 20.51 -4.64 -48.98
C ASN A 60 20.05 -6.03 -49.48
N THR A 61 19.05 -6.04 -50.36
CA THR A 61 18.31 -7.22 -50.86
C THR A 61 18.78 -7.70 -52.24
N TYR A 62 18.54 -8.98 -52.56
CA TYR A 62 18.69 -9.53 -53.90
C TYR A 62 17.82 -8.79 -54.90
N LYS A 63 16.56 -8.47 -54.57
CA LYS A 63 15.67 -7.68 -55.44
C LYS A 63 16.28 -6.31 -55.81
N GLU A 64 16.83 -5.58 -54.85
CA GLU A 64 17.54 -4.32 -55.12
C GLU A 64 18.80 -4.55 -55.97
N LYS A 65 19.62 -5.55 -55.62
CA LYS A 65 20.89 -5.83 -56.30
C LYS A 65 20.71 -6.29 -57.75
N PHE A 66 19.72 -7.15 -58.06
CA PHE A 66 19.39 -7.56 -59.42
C PHE A 66 18.90 -6.38 -60.27
N ASN A 67 18.05 -5.51 -59.71
CA ASN A 67 17.61 -4.27 -60.34
C ASN A 67 18.78 -3.28 -60.59
N HIS A 68 19.80 -3.26 -59.74
CA HIS A 68 21.00 -2.43 -59.90
C HIS A 68 21.95 -2.99 -60.99
N MET A 69 21.96 -4.32 -61.19
CA MET A 69 22.73 -5.00 -62.24
C MET A 69 22.00 -5.15 -63.59
N GLY A 70 20.75 -4.67 -63.69
CA GLY A 70 19.93 -4.82 -64.91
C GLY A 70 19.59 -6.27 -65.25
N MET A 71 19.45 -7.13 -64.23
CA MET A 71 19.20 -8.56 -64.43
C MET A 71 17.70 -8.84 -64.60
N GLU A 72 17.35 -9.48 -65.72
CA GLU A 72 16.00 -10.01 -65.93
C GLU A 72 15.67 -11.17 -64.97
N ALA A 73 14.39 -11.47 -64.77
CA ALA A 73 13.93 -12.51 -63.84
C ALA A 73 14.54 -13.90 -64.11
N GLY A 74 14.75 -14.25 -65.39
CA GLY A 74 15.40 -15.49 -65.79
C GLY A 74 16.83 -15.63 -65.27
N LEU A 75 17.67 -14.61 -65.47
CA LEU A 75 19.06 -14.61 -65.00
C LEU A 75 19.14 -14.50 -63.47
N SER A 76 18.19 -13.79 -62.85
CA SER A 76 18.04 -13.66 -61.41
C SER A 76 17.76 -15.01 -60.73
N ALA A 77 16.83 -15.79 -61.30
CA ALA A 77 16.55 -17.17 -60.89
C ALA A 77 17.80 -18.07 -60.97
N SER A 78 18.59 -17.93 -62.03
CA SER A 78 19.80 -18.72 -62.26
C SER A 78 20.93 -18.36 -61.30
N PHE A 79 21.06 -17.09 -60.92
CA PHE A 79 21.98 -16.66 -59.86
C PHE A 79 21.57 -17.24 -58.50
N LEU A 80 20.28 -17.19 -58.14
CA LEU A 80 19.76 -17.78 -56.90
C LEU A 80 19.97 -19.30 -56.86
N ALA A 81 19.75 -19.99 -57.98
CA ALA A 81 20.06 -21.40 -58.19
C ALA A 81 21.57 -21.73 -58.21
N GLY A 82 22.46 -20.73 -58.21
CA GLY A 82 23.91 -20.94 -58.24
C GLY A 82 24.46 -21.43 -59.58
N LEU A 83 23.76 -21.16 -60.69
CA LEU A 83 24.17 -21.57 -62.04
C LEU A 83 25.07 -20.53 -62.74
N VAL A 84 25.12 -19.31 -62.21
CA VAL A 84 25.83 -18.17 -62.81
C VAL A 84 26.98 -17.77 -61.90
N ASP A 85 28.21 -18.00 -62.36
CA ASP A 85 29.38 -17.39 -61.76
C ASP A 85 29.59 -15.94 -62.20
N VAL A 86 30.17 -15.15 -61.30
CA VAL A 86 30.25 -13.69 -61.41
C VAL A 86 31.62 -13.18 -60.99
N GLU A 87 32.16 -12.28 -61.80
CA GLU A 87 33.46 -11.64 -61.64
C GLU A 87 33.32 -10.11 -61.81
N GLY A 88 34.43 -9.37 -61.66
CA GLY A 88 34.43 -7.91 -61.75
C GLY A 88 33.39 -7.24 -60.84
N SER A 89 32.59 -6.35 -61.41
CA SER A 89 31.44 -5.72 -60.77
C SER A 89 30.39 -6.73 -60.27
N GLY A 90 30.23 -7.88 -60.95
CA GLY A 90 29.28 -8.93 -60.60
C GLY A 90 29.47 -9.53 -59.20
N LYS A 91 30.66 -9.41 -58.60
CA LYS A 91 30.93 -9.83 -57.21
C LYS A 91 30.03 -9.12 -56.18
N PHE A 92 29.53 -7.93 -56.49
CA PHE A 92 28.51 -7.21 -55.71
C PHE A 92 27.24 -8.04 -55.43
N LEU A 93 26.88 -8.98 -56.30
CA LEU A 93 25.73 -9.88 -56.09
C LEU A 93 25.97 -10.93 -55.00
N LYS A 94 27.23 -11.33 -54.78
CA LYS A 94 27.62 -12.29 -53.73
C LYS A 94 27.85 -11.62 -52.36
N ASP A 95 27.97 -10.29 -52.32
CA ASP A 95 28.15 -9.48 -51.10
C ASP A 95 26.93 -9.54 -50.13
N LYS A 96 27.25 -9.58 -48.82
CA LYS A 96 26.30 -9.74 -47.71
C LYS A 96 26.40 -8.55 -46.74
N ALA A 97 25.26 -7.98 -46.39
CA ALA A 97 25.17 -6.98 -45.34
C ALA A 97 25.67 -7.55 -44.00
N ARG A 98 26.44 -6.75 -43.25
CA ARG A 98 27.20 -7.21 -42.07
C ARG A 98 26.37 -7.47 -40.81
N GLY A 99 25.13 -7.00 -40.79
CA GLY A 99 24.17 -7.17 -39.70
C GLY A 99 22.85 -6.48 -40.04
N SER A 100 21.79 -6.76 -39.28
CA SER A 100 20.50 -6.07 -39.48
C SER A 100 20.61 -4.58 -39.14
N MET A 101 21.46 -4.24 -38.16
CA MET A 101 21.80 -2.88 -37.73
C MET A 101 22.83 -2.19 -38.64
N PHE A 102 22.83 -2.49 -39.94
CA PHE A 102 23.58 -1.76 -40.96
C PHE A 102 22.63 -1.25 -42.06
N THR A 103 23.02 -0.16 -42.73
CA THR A 103 22.40 0.25 -44.00
C THR A 103 23.46 0.35 -45.10
N GLN A 104 23.09 -0.07 -46.31
CA GLN A 104 23.97 -0.19 -47.47
C GLN A 104 23.39 0.51 -48.72
N VAL A 105 24.08 1.55 -49.16
CA VAL A 105 23.77 2.31 -50.39
C VAL A 105 24.88 2.06 -51.41
N SER A 106 24.52 1.91 -52.69
CA SER A 106 25.49 1.70 -53.77
C SER A 106 25.24 2.63 -54.95
N LEU A 107 26.35 3.14 -55.50
CA LEU A 107 26.41 3.89 -56.74
C LEU A 107 26.90 2.96 -57.86
N CYS A 108 26.08 2.78 -58.90
CA CYS A 108 26.50 2.22 -60.18
C CYS A 108 27.10 3.34 -61.03
N TYR A 109 28.24 3.05 -61.64
CA TYR A 109 28.89 3.87 -62.66
C TYR A 109 29.09 2.98 -63.89
N ASP A 110 28.27 3.22 -64.92
CA ASP A 110 28.23 2.44 -66.15
C ASP A 110 28.76 3.31 -67.28
N THR A 111 29.83 2.88 -67.95
CA THR A 111 30.35 3.55 -69.15
C THR A 111 30.35 2.55 -70.30
N THR A 112 29.57 2.84 -71.35
CA THR A 112 29.56 2.08 -72.61
C THR A 112 30.41 2.82 -73.64
N THR A 113 31.14 2.09 -74.48
CA THR A 113 32.04 2.63 -75.52
C THR A 113 31.52 2.35 -76.93
N VAL A 114 31.29 1.07 -77.25
CA VAL A 114 30.94 0.55 -78.57
C VAL A 114 30.05 -0.68 -78.45
N GLU A 115 29.09 -0.83 -79.36
CA GLU A 115 28.38 -2.08 -79.60
C GLU A 115 28.95 -2.77 -80.85
N GLU A 116 29.36 -4.03 -80.72
CA GLU A 116 29.75 -4.89 -81.84
C GLU A 116 28.61 -5.86 -82.16
N SER A 117 28.25 -6.01 -83.43
CA SER A 117 27.10 -6.82 -83.85
C SER A 117 27.35 -7.60 -85.14
N LEU A 118 26.83 -8.82 -85.24
CA LEU A 118 26.95 -9.66 -86.44
C LEU A 118 26.03 -9.14 -87.56
N ASN A 119 26.62 -8.84 -88.71
CA ASN A 119 25.90 -8.43 -89.91
C ASN A 119 25.39 -9.67 -90.69
N PHE A 120 24.22 -10.19 -90.31
CA PHE A 120 23.67 -11.40 -90.95
C PHE A 120 23.42 -11.28 -92.47
N SER A 121 23.43 -10.08 -93.06
CA SER A 121 23.26 -9.90 -94.51
C SER A 121 24.46 -10.37 -95.35
N SER A 122 25.68 -10.33 -94.80
CA SER A 122 26.93 -10.68 -95.50
C SER A 122 27.50 -12.05 -95.08
N MET A 123 26.88 -12.73 -94.12
CA MET A 123 27.56 -13.74 -93.29
C MET A 123 27.29 -15.21 -93.64
N LYS A 124 26.37 -15.53 -94.57
CA LYS A 124 25.89 -16.91 -94.79
C LYS A 124 27.01 -17.94 -94.96
N ASP A 125 28.03 -17.63 -95.76
CA ASP A 125 29.12 -18.56 -96.08
C ASP A 125 30.21 -18.63 -94.98
N TYR A 126 30.14 -17.77 -93.97
CA TYR A 126 31.08 -17.71 -92.84
C TYR A 126 30.56 -18.40 -91.58
N LEU A 127 29.33 -18.93 -91.62
CA LEU A 127 28.72 -19.69 -90.53
C LEU A 127 29.01 -21.20 -90.65
N GLN A 128 29.19 -21.85 -89.52
CA GLN A 128 29.40 -23.30 -89.37
C GLN A 128 28.11 -23.95 -88.87
N PHE A 129 27.17 -24.14 -89.81
CA PHE A 129 25.81 -24.61 -89.52
C PHE A 129 25.76 -26.01 -88.88
N ASP A 130 26.80 -26.82 -89.08
CA ASP A 130 27.03 -28.14 -88.47
C ASP A 130 27.18 -28.09 -86.92
N ARG A 131 27.53 -26.93 -86.36
CA ARG A 131 27.73 -26.75 -84.91
C ARG A 131 26.43 -26.51 -84.13
N PHE A 132 25.31 -26.26 -84.82
CA PHE A 132 24.01 -26.05 -84.20
C PHE A 132 23.40 -27.38 -83.70
N LYS A 133 23.60 -27.70 -82.42
CA LYS A 133 22.98 -28.85 -81.76
C LYS A 133 22.16 -28.42 -80.53
N ALA A 134 20.88 -28.76 -80.54
CA ALA A 134 19.94 -28.47 -79.45
C ALA A 134 20.29 -29.18 -78.12
N GLU A 135 21.12 -30.23 -78.18
CA GLU A 135 21.62 -30.95 -77.00
C GLU A 135 22.34 -30.00 -76.01
N TYR A 136 23.20 -29.11 -76.51
CA TYR A 136 24.07 -28.27 -75.67
C TYR A 136 23.88 -26.76 -75.85
N ALA A 137 23.06 -26.27 -76.79
CA ALA A 137 22.86 -24.84 -77.02
C ALA A 137 21.42 -24.50 -77.47
N THR A 138 21.01 -23.27 -77.18
CA THR A 138 19.71 -22.72 -77.58
C THR A 138 19.80 -21.33 -78.21
N HIS A 139 20.87 -20.57 -77.94
CA HIS A 139 21.10 -19.22 -78.46
C HIS A 139 22.53 -19.02 -78.99
N VAL A 140 22.76 -17.91 -79.67
CA VAL A 140 24.06 -17.42 -80.18
C VAL A 140 24.31 -16.00 -79.67
N VAL A 141 25.55 -15.65 -79.31
CA VAL A 141 25.97 -14.26 -79.08
C VAL A 141 26.00 -13.48 -80.41
N THR A 142 25.10 -12.52 -80.60
CA THR A 142 24.96 -11.76 -81.86
C THR A 142 25.26 -10.27 -81.73
N SER A 143 25.19 -9.69 -80.52
CA SER A 143 25.87 -8.42 -80.24
C SER A 143 26.49 -8.41 -78.83
N ILE A 144 27.52 -7.57 -78.66
CA ILE A 144 28.19 -7.30 -77.40
C ILE A 144 28.28 -5.79 -77.23
N ALA A 145 27.71 -5.25 -76.16
CA ALA A 145 28.00 -3.89 -75.71
C ALA A 145 29.24 -3.91 -74.81
N TRP A 146 30.23 -3.09 -75.13
CA TRP A 146 31.52 -3.02 -74.44
C TRP A 146 31.64 -1.75 -73.59
N GLY A 147 32.48 -1.81 -72.54
CA GLY A 147 32.75 -0.69 -71.65
C GLY A 147 33.29 -1.11 -70.29
N ALA A 148 32.83 -0.51 -69.21
CA ALA A 148 33.02 -1.04 -67.85
C ALA A 148 31.92 -0.58 -66.88
N LYS A 149 31.53 -1.48 -65.97
CA LYS A 149 30.70 -1.18 -64.80
C LYS A 149 31.59 -1.14 -63.56
N CYS A 150 31.36 -0.12 -62.73
CA CYS A 150 31.95 0.02 -61.40
C CYS A 150 30.85 0.29 -60.38
N ILE A 151 30.91 -0.37 -59.23
CA ILE A 151 29.91 -0.25 -58.17
C ILE A 151 30.63 0.18 -56.90
N VAL A 152 30.28 1.36 -56.39
CA VAL A 152 30.82 1.92 -55.14
C VAL A 152 29.76 1.79 -54.06
N THR A 153 30.00 0.90 -53.11
CA THR A 153 29.13 0.62 -51.97
C THR A 153 29.61 1.36 -50.74
N ALA A 154 28.70 2.00 -50.00
CA ALA A 154 28.94 2.53 -48.66
C ALA A 154 28.07 1.78 -47.63
N GLN A 155 28.67 1.34 -46.51
CA GLN A 155 28.00 0.68 -45.38
C GLN A 155 28.18 1.50 -44.09
N TYR A 156 27.08 1.77 -43.38
CA TYR A 156 27.08 2.47 -42.08
C TYR A 156 26.42 1.61 -41.00
N LYS A 157 27.01 1.56 -39.80
CA LYS A 157 26.44 0.87 -38.63
C LYS A 157 25.47 1.79 -37.89
N LEU A 158 24.21 1.38 -37.82
CA LEU A 158 23.14 2.11 -37.15
C LEU A 158 23.25 1.98 -35.62
N SER A 159 22.78 3.00 -34.90
CA SER A 159 22.58 2.95 -33.44
C SER A 159 21.15 2.52 -33.09
N ARG A 160 20.15 2.96 -33.87
CA ARG A 160 18.75 2.49 -33.79
C ARG A 160 18.25 2.07 -35.18
N GLU A 161 17.31 1.13 -35.25
CA GLU A 161 16.73 0.70 -36.53
C GLU A 161 15.88 1.81 -37.18
N GLU A 162 15.25 2.68 -36.37
CA GLU A 162 14.52 3.87 -36.82
C GLU A 162 15.40 4.83 -37.65
N ASP A 163 16.67 4.99 -37.27
CA ASP A 163 17.61 5.88 -37.96
C ASP A 163 17.95 5.42 -39.39
N ARG A 164 17.58 4.18 -39.77
CA ARG A 164 17.89 3.55 -41.06
C ARG A 164 17.53 4.46 -42.24
N GLY A 165 16.37 5.12 -42.19
CA GLY A 165 15.93 6.05 -43.24
C GLY A 165 16.86 7.27 -43.37
N HIS A 166 17.10 7.95 -42.24
CA HIS A 166 17.92 9.15 -42.15
C HIS A 166 19.39 8.91 -42.56
N PHE A 167 20.02 7.85 -42.05
CA PHE A 167 21.41 7.53 -42.45
C PHE A 167 21.51 7.04 -43.90
N SER A 168 20.49 6.35 -44.43
CA SER A 168 20.46 6.01 -45.87
C SER A 168 20.45 7.27 -46.73
N GLY A 169 19.59 8.25 -46.41
CA GLY A 169 19.57 9.54 -47.13
C GLY A 169 20.90 10.31 -47.03
N ARG A 170 21.58 10.27 -45.87
CA ARG A 170 22.91 10.88 -45.72
C ARG A 170 24.00 10.14 -46.53
N LEU A 171 23.94 8.81 -46.64
CA LEU A 171 24.84 8.03 -47.51
C LEU A 171 24.55 8.27 -49.00
N GLU A 172 23.27 8.28 -49.40
CA GLU A 172 22.82 8.62 -50.76
C GLU A 172 23.35 10.00 -51.17
N ALA A 173 23.21 11.02 -50.32
CA ALA A 173 23.75 12.36 -50.51
C ALA A 173 25.30 12.40 -50.58
N LYS A 174 25.99 11.57 -49.80
CA LYS A 174 27.46 11.54 -49.79
C LYS A 174 28.02 10.85 -51.03
N LEU A 175 27.43 9.74 -51.47
CA LEU A 175 27.78 9.06 -52.73
C LEU A 175 27.47 9.93 -53.95
N ALA A 176 26.45 10.80 -53.91
CA ALA A 176 26.18 11.76 -54.98
C ALA A 176 27.37 12.70 -55.27
N THR A 177 28.22 12.99 -54.29
CA THR A 177 29.44 13.81 -54.48
C THR A 177 30.56 13.13 -55.30
N LEU A 178 30.43 11.83 -55.57
CA LEU A 178 31.30 11.09 -56.50
C LEU A 178 30.91 11.33 -57.96
N GLY A 179 29.66 11.72 -58.23
CA GLY A 179 29.16 12.01 -59.58
C GLY A 179 29.72 13.33 -60.10
N VAL A 180 30.82 13.26 -60.86
CA VAL A 180 31.51 14.45 -61.40
C VAL A 180 31.72 14.30 -62.90
N GLY A 181 31.18 15.24 -63.67
CA GLY A 181 31.44 15.39 -65.11
C GLY A 181 30.27 15.01 -66.03
N GLY A 182 29.35 15.95 -66.28
CA GLY A 182 28.41 15.91 -67.42
C GLY A 182 27.22 14.94 -67.34
N GLY A 183 27.31 13.83 -66.60
CA GLY A 183 26.18 12.92 -66.37
C GLY A 183 25.12 13.54 -65.46
N GLY A 184 23.84 13.45 -65.86
CA GLY A 184 22.73 14.15 -65.22
C GLY A 184 22.34 13.62 -63.83
N LEU A 185 22.97 14.14 -62.78
CA LEU A 185 22.58 13.95 -61.37
C LEU A 185 21.87 15.19 -60.77
N THR A 186 21.13 15.93 -61.60
CA THR A 186 20.41 17.15 -61.19
C THR A 186 19.11 16.90 -60.44
N ASP A 187 18.49 15.73 -60.63
CA ASP A 187 17.09 15.48 -60.25
C ASP A 187 16.95 14.65 -58.95
N ILE A 188 18.02 14.48 -58.17
CA ILE A 188 17.92 13.90 -56.83
C ILE A 188 17.57 15.03 -55.85
N SER A 189 16.35 15.00 -55.32
CA SER A 189 15.88 15.92 -54.28
C SER A 189 16.52 15.62 -52.91
N VAL A 190 17.81 15.95 -52.78
CA VAL A 190 18.57 15.78 -51.54
C VAL A 190 18.14 16.83 -50.52
N GLU A 191 17.47 16.40 -49.45
CA GLU A 191 17.29 17.21 -48.25
C GLU A 191 18.66 17.58 -47.65
N LYS A 192 18.89 18.88 -47.41
CA LYS A 192 20.20 19.40 -46.98
C LYS A 192 20.49 19.14 -45.50
N GLY A 193 20.71 17.88 -45.15
CA GLY A 193 21.18 17.45 -43.84
C GLY A 193 22.55 18.06 -43.50
N LYS A 194 22.55 19.11 -42.66
CA LYS A 194 23.78 19.71 -42.11
C LYS A 194 24.41 18.75 -41.10
N GLY A 195 25.50 18.08 -41.47
CA GLY A 195 26.32 17.34 -40.52
C GLY A 195 27.45 16.58 -41.22
N ASP A 196 28.67 16.71 -40.71
CA ASP A 196 29.81 15.96 -41.22
C ASP A 196 29.63 14.45 -41.00
N LEU A 197 30.32 13.67 -41.83
CA LEU A 197 30.23 12.22 -41.93
C LEU A 197 31.54 11.59 -42.43
N GLN A 198 32.65 12.35 -42.55
CA GLN A 198 33.90 11.91 -43.19
C GLN A 198 34.55 10.63 -42.61
N SER A 199 34.16 10.16 -41.43
CA SER A 199 34.91 9.16 -40.64
C SER A 199 34.09 8.00 -40.04
N GLN A 200 32.86 7.74 -40.50
CA GLN A 200 31.96 6.75 -39.86
C GLN A 200 31.31 5.69 -40.77
N PHE A 201 31.62 5.64 -42.07
CA PHE A 201 31.13 4.58 -42.96
C PHE A 201 32.29 3.91 -43.70
N GLU A 202 32.13 2.63 -44.01
CA GLU A 202 33.09 1.85 -44.79
C GLU A 202 32.70 1.85 -46.26
N LEU A 203 33.68 1.95 -47.14
CA LEU A 203 33.50 1.97 -48.60
C LEU A 203 34.12 0.73 -49.23
N THR A 204 33.48 0.20 -50.27
CA THR A 204 33.96 -0.97 -51.03
C THR A 204 33.65 -0.79 -52.51
N VAL A 205 34.58 -1.18 -53.39
CA VAL A 205 34.46 -1.01 -54.84
C VAL A 205 34.50 -2.35 -55.57
N TYR A 206 33.52 -2.58 -56.44
CA TYR A 206 33.44 -3.75 -57.34
C TYR A 206 33.48 -3.26 -58.79
N GLY A 207 34.60 -3.44 -59.50
CA GLY A 207 34.79 -2.96 -60.87
C GLY A 207 35.21 -4.04 -61.85
N ASP A 208 34.79 -3.91 -63.11
CA ASP A 208 35.24 -4.77 -64.22
C ASP A 208 36.66 -4.40 -64.70
N VAL A 209 37.08 -3.16 -64.41
CA VAL A 209 38.44 -2.65 -64.61
C VAL A 209 38.99 -2.18 -63.25
N LEU A 210 40.28 -2.40 -63.02
CA LEU A 210 40.94 -2.13 -61.75
C LEU A 210 42.20 -1.27 -61.97
N ALA A 211 42.57 -0.49 -60.95
CA ALA A 211 43.77 0.33 -60.99
C ALA A 211 45.05 -0.52 -61.07
N GLN A 212 46.00 -0.09 -61.90
CA GLN A 212 47.34 -0.69 -61.93
C GLN A 212 47.99 -0.57 -60.54
N GLY A 213 48.48 -1.69 -60.00
CA GLY A 213 49.01 -1.77 -58.63
C GLY A 213 48.00 -2.22 -57.56
N GLY A 214 46.73 -2.47 -57.89
CA GLY A 214 45.77 -3.11 -56.98
C GLY A 214 45.20 -2.21 -55.87
N PHE A 215 45.37 -0.89 -55.99
CA PHE A 215 44.78 0.08 -55.06
C PHE A 215 43.24 0.05 -55.14
N LEU A 216 42.60 -0.32 -54.04
CA LEU A 216 41.13 -0.29 -53.86
C LEU A 216 40.76 0.90 -52.97
N PRO A 217 39.82 1.77 -53.40
CA PRO A 217 39.33 2.86 -52.56
C PRO A 217 38.70 2.41 -51.25
N THR A 218 39.04 3.12 -50.18
CA THR A 218 38.51 2.92 -48.82
C THR A 218 37.68 4.09 -48.31
N ASP A 219 37.64 5.19 -49.06
CA ASP A 219 37.00 6.46 -48.70
C ASP A 219 36.47 7.18 -49.96
N ILE A 220 35.76 8.30 -49.77
CA ILE A 220 35.11 9.05 -50.85
C ILE A 220 36.12 9.76 -51.78
N GLU A 221 37.27 10.18 -51.28
CA GLU A 221 38.25 10.91 -52.09
C GLU A 221 39.06 9.95 -52.96
N SER A 222 39.51 8.83 -52.40
CA SER A 222 40.09 7.73 -53.17
C SER A 222 39.09 7.13 -54.17
N ALA A 223 37.80 7.03 -53.82
CA ALA A 223 36.76 6.54 -54.74
C ALA A 223 36.51 7.51 -55.90
N LYS A 224 36.53 8.82 -55.64
CA LYS A 224 36.42 9.86 -56.67
C LYS A 224 37.62 9.85 -57.61
N GLN A 225 38.83 9.70 -57.08
CA GLN A 225 40.06 9.57 -57.88
C GLN A 225 40.07 8.27 -58.71
N PHE A 226 39.53 7.17 -58.19
CA PHE A 226 39.36 5.92 -58.94
C PHE A 226 38.37 6.08 -60.11
N LEU A 227 37.17 6.61 -59.85
CA LEU A 227 36.14 6.79 -60.88
C LEU A 227 36.61 7.72 -62.00
N ALA A 228 37.33 8.80 -61.67
CA ALA A 228 37.91 9.71 -62.66
C ALA A 228 38.90 9.03 -63.64
N LYS A 229 39.50 7.90 -63.25
CA LYS A 229 40.44 7.12 -64.08
C LYS A 229 39.81 5.92 -64.79
N VAL A 230 38.53 5.62 -64.58
CA VAL A 230 37.84 4.51 -65.28
C VAL A 230 37.95 4.64 -66.81
N PRO A 231 37.85 5.83 -67.45
CA PRO A 231 38.11 5.97 -68.89
C PRO A 231 39.53 5.58 -69.32
N GLU A 232 40.56 5.89 -68.51
CA GLU A 232 41.95 5.48 -68.77
C GLU A 232 42.10 3.95 -68.67
N TYR A 233 41.44 3.34 -67.67
CA TYR A 233 41.46 1.89 -67.50
C TYR A 233 40.72 1.18 -68.64
N ILE A 234 39.59 1.71 -69.13
CA ILE A 234 38.90 1.22 -70.33
C ILE A 234 39.79 1.33 -71.56
N ALA A 235 40.46 2.47 -71.77
CA ALA A 235 41.40 2.67 -72.89
C ALA A 235 42.52 1.62 -72.92
N SER A 236 42.96 1.14 -71.75
CA SER A 236 43.97 0.08 -71.62
C SER A 236 43.49 -1.35 -71.91
N GLN A 237 42.20 -1.56 -72.19
CA GLN A 237 41.59 -2.89 -72.31
C GLN A 237 40.93 -3.11 -73.68
N ASN A 238 41.16 -4.29 -74.29
CA ASN A 238 40.53 -4.73 -75.55
C ASN A 238 40.59 -3.66 -76.68
N GLY A 239 41.76 -3.09 -76.95
CA GLY A 239 41.92 -2.05 -77.97
C GLY A 239 41.13 -0.77 -77.69
N GLY A 240 40.89 -0.44 -76.42
CA GLY A 240 40.11 0.71 -75.97
C GLY A 240 38.60 0.45 -75.83
N LYS A 241 38.12 -0.76 -76.13
CA LYS A 241 36.70 -1.13 -76.02
C LYS A 241 36.29 -1.42 -74.57
N GLY A 242 37.19 -1.91 -73.72
CA GLY A 242 36.89 -2.31 -72.35
C GLY A 242 36.52 -3.80 -72.20
N LYS A 243 35.62 -4.10 -71.25
CA LYS A 243 35.07 -5.42 -70.94
C LYS A 243 33.64 -5.55 -71.51
N PRO A 244 33.10 -6.78 -71.67
CA PRO A 244 31.70 -6.97 -72.03
C PRO A 244 30.79 -6.48 -70.90
N LEU A 245 29.73 -5.73 -71.25
CA LEU A 245 28.69 -5.28 -70.33
C LEU A 245 27.39 -6.06 -70.52
N LEU A 246 26.96 -6.19 -71.77
CA LEU A 246 25.68 -6.80 -72.15
C LEU A 246 25.88 -7.66 -73.40
N TYR A 247 25.35 -8.87 -73.37
CA TYR A 247 25.21 -9.76 -74.51
C TYR A 247 23.79 -9.68 -75.07
N THR A 248 23.67 -9.53 -76.38
CA THR A 248 22.42 -9.81 -77.11
C THR A 248 22.50 -11.23 -77.68
N LEU A 249 21.55 -12.07 -77.26
CA LEU A 249 21.50 -13.48 -77.57
C LEU A 249 20.32 -13.78 -78.52
N MET A 250 20.63 -14.29 -79.71
CA MET A 250 19.62 -14.69 -80.70
C MET A 250 19.30 -16.19 -80.56
N PRO A 251 18.03 -16.61 -80.48
CA PRO A 251 17.65 -18.02 -80.52
C PRO A 251 18.13 -18.68 -81.82
N ILE A 252 18.65 -19.91 -81.73
CA ILE A 252 19.17 -20.64 -82.91
C ILE A 252 18.09 -20.79 -83.99
N GLN A 253 16.82 -20.96 -83.60
CA GLN A 253 15.69 -21.04 -84.53
C GLN A 253 15.46 -19.77 -85.37
N MET A 254 15.79 -18.57 -84.86
CA MET A 254 15.75 -17.37 -85.71
C MET A 254 16.77 -17.48 -86.85
N ILE A 255 17.94 -18.07 -86.59
CA ILE A 255 19.04 -18.22 -87.55
C ILE A 255 18.70 -19.31 -88.57
N THR A 256 18.08 -20.43 -88.16
CA THR A 256 17.60 -21.47 -89.11
C THR A 256 16.52 -20.92 -90.04
N MET A 257 15.59 -20.10 -89.53
CA MET A 257 14.57 -19.42 -90.32
C MET A 257 15.19 -18.36 -91.27
N PHE A 258 16.12 -17.54 -90.78
CA PHE A 258 16.74 -16.45 -91.56
C PHE A 258 17.56 -16.97 -92.76
N PHE A 259 18.26 -18.10 -92.60
CA PHE A 259 19.07 -18.70 -93.67
C PHE A 259 18.41 -19.87 -94.42
N GLN A 260 17.17 -20.22 -94.06
CA GLN A 260 16.39 -21.34 -94.63
C GLN A 260 17.10 -22.70 -94.51
N LEU A 261 17.57 -23.02 -93.31
CA LEU A 261 18.37 -24.22 -93.04
C LEU A 261 17.48 -25.45 -92.79
N PRO A 262 17.86 -26.66 -93.28
CA PRO A 262 17.15 -27.91 -92.99
C PRO A 262 17.48 -28.47 -91.59
N ILE A 263 17.64 -27.60 -90.59
CA ILE A 263 18.00 -27.96 -89.22
C ILE A 263 16.74 -27.89 -88.36
N LYS A 264 16.30 -29.03 -87.82
CA LYS A 264 15.25 -29.09 -86.81
C LYS A 264 15.85 -28.81 -85.44
N VAL A 265 15.45 -27.70 -84.81
CA VAL A 265 15.76 -27.38 -83.41
C VAL A 265 14.55 -27.77 -82.56
N ASP A 266 14.77 -28.50 -81.48
CA ASP A 266 13.70 -28.82 -80.52
C ASP A 266 13.59 -27.69 -79.48
N ASP A 267 12.88 -26.61 -79.86
CA ASP A 267 12.74 -25.33 -79.12
C ASP A 267 11.90 -25.40 -77.83
N ILE A 268 12.10 -26.43 -76.99
CA ILE A 268 11.44 -26.49 -75.67
C ILE A 268 12.29 -25.76 -74.63
N ILE A 269 12.30 -24.43 -74.72
CA ILE A 269 12.57 -23.55 -73.57
C ILE A 269 11.22 -23.13 -73.00
N VAL A 270 10.85 -23.70 -71.86
CA VAL A 270 9.63 -23.27 -71.16
C VAL A 270 9.87 -21.89 -70.56
N GLN A 271 9.18 -20.86 -71.09
CA GLN A 271 9.12 -19.56 -70.43
C GLN A 271 8.40 -19.69 -69.09
N LEU A 272 9.08 -19.30 -68.02
CA LEU A 272 8.57 -19.36 -66.66
C LEU A 272 7.74 -18.11 -66.34
N SER A 273 6.70 -18.26 -65.52
CA SER A 273 5.95 -17.10 -65.03
C SER A 273 6.88 -16.16 -64.26
N TYR A 274 6.90 -14.89 -64.68
CA TYR A 274 7.64 -13.82 -64.02
C TYR A 274 7.30 -13.74 -62.52
N GLU A 275 6.03 -13.88 -62.17
CA GLU A 275 5.53 -13.89 -60.78
C GLU A 275 6.14 -15.03 -59.95
N CYS A 276 6.25 -16.23 -60.53
CA CYS A 276 6.87 -17.38 -59.86
C CYS A 276 8.35 -17.11 -59.54
N LEU A 277 9.08 -16.51 -60.48
CA LEU A 277 10.49 -16.15 -60.28
C LEU A 277 10.64 -15.03 -59.25
N GLU A 278 9.81 -13.98 -59.31
CA GLU A 278 9.82 -12.90 -58.31
C GLU A 278 9.48 -13.40 -56.91
N LYS A 279 8.57 -14.38 -56.77
CA LYS A 279 8.27 -15.03 -55.48
C LYS A 279 9.45 -15.81 -54.90
N PHE A 280 10.31 -16.42 -55.73
CA PHE A 280 11.56 -16.99 -55.26
C PHE A 280 12.59 -15.92 -54.85
N VAL A 281 12.68 -14.79 -55.57
CA VAL A 281 13.53 -13.66 -55.14
C VAL A 281 13.10 -13.15 -53.76
N GLN A 282 11.79 -12.90 -53.58
CA GLN A 282 11.21 -12.52 -52.29
C GLN A 282 11.58 -13.52 -51.18
N LEU A 283 11.36 -14.82 -51.41
CA LEU A 283 11.60 -15.86 -50.41
C LEU A 283 13.08 -15.96 -50.00
N PHE A 284 14.03 -15.87 -50.95
CA PHE A 284 15.46 -15.89 -50.63
C PHE A 284 15.92 -14.62 -49.90
N ASP A 285 15.28 -13.46 -50.14
CA ASP A 285 15.52 -12.25 -49.34
C ASP A 285 14.97 -12.38 -47.91
N GLU A 286 13.76 -12.92 -47.73
CA GLU A 286 13.16 -13.15 -46.41
C GLU A 286 13.95 -14.16 -45.57
N VAL A 287 14.38 -15.29 -46.16
CA VAL A 287 15.25 -16.28 -45.50
C VAL A 287 16.59 -15.65 -45.09
N ARG A 288 17.22 -14.86 -45.97
CA ARG A 288 18.49 -14.17 -45.70
C ARG A 288 18.36 -13.14 -44.56
N MET A 289 17.23 -12.43 -44.47
CA MET A 289 16.95 -11.51 -43.35
C MET A 289 16.71 -12.27 -42.03
N ALA A 290 15.98 -13.39 -42.07
CA ALA A 290 15.78 -14.24 -40.89
C ALA A 290 17.09 -14.86 -40.38
N GLN A 291 17.93 -15.38 -41.27
CA GLN A 291 19.27 -15.88 -40.94
C GLN A 291 20.13 -14.82 -40.26
N GLN A 292 20.12 -13.58 -40.77
CA GLN A 292 20.90 -12.47 -40.24
C GLN A 292 20.47 -12.11 -38.81
N LYS A 293 19.17 -11.85 -38.60
CA LYS A 293 18.61 -11.53 -37.28
C LYS A 293 18.84 -12.67 -36.28
N LEU A 294 18.64 -13.92 -36.68
CA LEU A 294 18.86 -15.09 -35.82
C LEU A 294 20.35 -15.32 -35.49
N THR A 295 21.28 -14.99 -36.39
CA THR A 295 22.73 -15.07 -36.13
C THR A 295 23.18 -14.00 -35.13
N GLU A 296 22.66 -12.77 -35.26
CA GLU A 296 22.93 -11.69 -34.29
C GLU A 296 22.35 -12.02 -32.91
N TYR A 297 21.11 -12.51 -32.86
CA TYR A 297 20.46 -12.94 -31.62
C TYR A 297 21.18 -14.13 -30.97
N HIS A 298 21.54 -15.15 -31.75
CA HIS A 298 22.39 -16.27 -31.29
C HIS A 298 23.70 -15.77 -30.70
N THR A 299 24.39 -14.83 -31.36
CA THR A 299 25.62 -14.23 -30.84
C THR A 299 25.39 -13.53 -29.49
N ARG A 300 24.30 -12.75 -29.34
CA ARG A 300 23.96 -12.09 -28.06
C ARG A 300 23.65 -13.12 -26.97
N VAL A 301 22.92 -14.19 -27.30
CA VAL A 301 22.61 -15.33 -26.42
C VAL A 301 23.87 -16.10 -26.00
N GLN A 302 24.84 -16.31 -26.90
CA GLN A 302 26.11 -16.97 -26.60
C GLN A 302 27.03 -16.13 -25.70
N ASN A 303 26.97 -14.80 -25.78
CA ASN A 303 27.67 -13.91 -24.85
C ASN A 303 27.01 -13.90 -23.45
N HIS A 304 25.69 -14.14 -23.38
CA HIS A 304 24.88 -14.02 -22.16
C HIS A 304 24.45 -15.36 -21.55
N ARG A 305 25.18 -16.45 -21.81
CA ARG A 305 24.80 -17.83 -21.38
C ARG A 305 24.64 -18.01 -19.87
N PHE A 306 25.13 -17.08 -19.06
CA PHE A 306 25.02 -17.10 -17.61
C PHE A 306 23.65 -16.65 -17.07
N CYS A 307 22.84 -15.91 -17.84
CA CYS A 307 21.51 -15.44 -17.43
C CYS A 307 20.34 -16.14 -18.16
N LEU A 308 20.64 -17.07 -19.07
CA LEU A 308 19.65 -17.76 -19.90
C LEU A 308 19.62 -19.28 -19.64
N PRO A 309 18.46 -19.95 -19.82
CA PRO A 309 18.35 -21.40 -19.66
C PRO A 309 19.29 -22.17 -20.63
N PRO A 310 20.03 -23.19 -20.17
CA PRO A 310 20.87 -24.03 -21.03
C PRO A 310 20.11 -24.73 -22.17
N THR A 311 18.84 -25.07 -21.96
CA THR A 311 17.92 -25.58 -22.99
C THR A 311 17.73 -24.55 -24.09
N TYR A 312 17.24 -23.35 -23.75
CA TYR A 312 16.98 -22.28 -24.70
C TYR A 312 18.19 -21.91 -25.57
N ILE A 313 19.39 -21.85 -24.96
CA ILE A 313 20.65 -21.57 -25.68
C ILE A 313 20.93 -22.64 -26.76
N ARG A 314 20.64 -23.92 -26.47
CA ARG A 314 20.71 -25.01 -27.44
C ARG A 314 19.61 -24.86 -28.49
N ASP A 315 18.37 -24.64 -28.07
CA ASP A 315 17.22 -24.62 -28.99
C ASP A 315 17.35 -23.49 -30.03
N VAL A 316 17.87 -22.31 -29.65
CA VAL A 316 18.22 -21.21 -30.59
C VAL A 316 19.36 -21.60 -31.54
N THR A 317 20.33 -22.40 -31.07
CA THR A 317 21.43 -22.92 -31.89
C THR A 317 20.95 -23.95 -32.92
N ASP A 318 20.08 -24.87 -32.49
CA ASP A 318 19.51 -25.92 -33.32
C ASP A 318 18.59 -25.34 -34.41
N GLN A 319 17.81 -24.29 -34.08
CA GLN A 319 17.00 -23.54 -35.05
C GLN A 319 17.84 -22.82 -36.11
N LEU A 320 18.96 -22.17 -35.72
CA LEU A 320 19.88 -21.55 -36.67
C LEU A 320 20.55 -22.59 -37.59
N GLY A 321 20.93 -23.75 -37.04
CA GLY A 321 21.42 -24.90 -37.82
C GLY A 321 20.38 -25.42 -38.81
N GLY A 322 19.13 -25.60 -38.36
CA GLY A 322 18.01 -26.08 -39.15
C GLY A 322 17.65 -25.12 -40.29
N LEU A 323 17.59 -23.82 -40.04
CA LEU A 323 17.36 -22.79 -41.07
C LEU A 323 18.43 -22.83 -42.17
N ASN A 324 19.71 -22.94 -41.79
CA ASN A 324 20.82 -23.01 -42.74
C ASN A 324 20.79 -24.30 -43.58
N ALA A 325 20.42 -25.43 -42.98
CA ALA A 325 20.19 -26.68 -43.70
C ALA A 325 18.96 -26.58 -44.64
N ALA A 326 17.90 -25.88 -44.23
CA ALA A 326 16.70 -25.66 -45.02
C ALA A 326 16.97 -24.74 -46.23
N GLU A 327 17.70 -23.62 -46.07
CA GLU A 327 18.13 -22.77 -47.19
C GLU A 327 18.95 -23.57 -48.21
N SER A 328 19.91 -24.37 -47.73
CA SER A 328 20.74 -25.22 -48.59
C SER A 328 19.89 -26.23 -49.38
N ASN A 329 18.95 -26.90 -48.72
CA ASN A 329 18.03 -27.84 -49.37
C ASN A 329 17.11 -27.15 -50.39
N LEU A 330 16.55 -25.98 -50.04
CA LEU A 330 15.73 -25.16 -50.94
C LEU A 330 16.52 -24.80 -52.19
N LYS A 331 17.74 -24.29 -52.03
CA LYS A 331 18.62 -23.87 -53.13
C LYS A 331 18.98 -25.04 -54.06
N SER A 332 19.41 -26.18 -53.52
CA SER A 332 19.72 -27.37 -54.32
C SER A 332 18.51 -27.89 -55.09
N ARG A 333 17.33 -27.96 -54.45
CA ARG A 333 16.10 -28.44 -55.10
C ARG A 333 15.54 -27.44 -56.10
N TYR A 334 15.68 -26.14 -55.84
CA TYR A 334 15.33 -25.07 -56.77
C TYR A 334 16.19 -25.14 -58.03
N ALA A 335 17.51 -25.28 -57.89
CA ALA A 335 18.43 -25.42 -59.02
C ALA A 335 18.12 -26.64 -59.90
N ALA A 336 17.83 -27.80 -59.31
CA ALA A 336 17.42 -28.99 -60.05
C ALA A 336 16.07 -28.79 -60.77
N THR A 337 15.05 -28.34 -60.06
CA THR A 337 13.70 -28.13 -60.60
C THR A 337 13.69 -27.07 -61.72
N LEU A 338 14.48 -25.99 -61.56
CA LEU A 338 14.60 -24.92 -62.55
C LEU A 338 15.16 -25.45 -63.87
N LYS A 339 16.15 -26.35 -63.83
CA LYS A 339 16.70 -26.99 -65.03
C LYS A 339 15.70 -27.96 -65.67
N GLU A 340 15.04 -28.81 -64.89
CA GLU A 340 14.03 -29.73 -65.40
C GLU A 340 12.92 -28.99 -66.15
N VAL A 341 12.36 -27.93 -65.56
CA VAL A 341 11.25 -27.18 -66.18
C VAL A 341 11.71 -26.44 -67.42
N ARG A 342 12.87 -25.76 -67.38
CA ARG A 342 13.41 -25.04 -68.55
C ARG A 342 13.70 -25.95 -69.74
N ALA A 343 14.07 -27.20 -69.51
CA ALA A 343 14.28 -28.22 -70.54
C ALA A 343 13.01 -28.96 -70.96
N GLY A 344 11.83 -28.59 -70.45
CA GLY A 344 10.56 -29.27 -70.73
C GLY A 344 10.38 -30.63 -70.06
N ALA A 345 11.32 -31.07 -69.24
CA ALA A 345 11.27 -32.35 -68.52
C ALA A 345 10.36 -32.33 -67.27
N ALA A 346 9.84 -31.15 -66.90
CA ALA A 346 8.92 -30.97 -65.79
C ALA A 346 7.92 -29.83 -66.01
N ASP A 347 6.75 -29.97 -65.38
CA ASP A 347 5.74 -28.91 -65.25
C ASP A 347 6.23 -27.79 -64.31
N ALA A 348 6.01 -26.53 -64.70
CA ALA A 348 6.32 -25.35 -63.89
C ALA A 348 5.61 -25.34 -62.52
N ALA A 349 4.49 -26.04 -62.37
CA ALA A 349 3.82 -26.26 -61.09
C ALA A 349 4.71 -26.98 -60.05
N LYS A 350 5.79 -27.67 -60.45
CA LYS A 350 6.81 -28.17 -59.49
C LYS A 350 7.49 -27.04 -58.72
N LEU A 351 7.72 -25.87 -59.34
CA LEU A 351 8.38 -24.72 -58.71
C LEU A 351 7.45 -24.07 -57.66
N TRP A 352 6.17 -23.89 -57.99
CA TRP A 352 5.17 -23.42 -57.02
C TRP A 352 5.06 -24.35 -55.80
N LYS A 353 4.95 -25.66 -56.02
CA LYS A 353 4.92 -26.67 -54.93
C LYS A 353 6.20 -26.71 -54.09
N LEU A 354 7.35 -26.29 -54.65
CA LEU A 354 8.60 -26.14 -53.91
C LEU A 354 8.58 -24.89 -53.02
N HIS A 355 8.06 -23.77 -53.53
CA HIS A 355 7.87 -22.51 -52.79
C HIS A 355 6.89 -22.73 -51.62
N GLU A 356 5.67 -23.20 -51.91
CA GLU A 356 4.62 -23.49 -50.93
C GLU A 356 5.12 -24.40 -49.79
N LYS A 357 5.83 -25.48 -50.12
CA LYS A 357 6.38 -26.42 -49.13
C LYS A 357 7.40 -25.76 -48.20
N PHE A 358 8.15 -24.75 -48.66
CA PHE A 358 9.08 -24.03 -47.80
C PHE A 358 8.34 -22.98 -46.97
N SER A 359 7.50 -22.15 -47.59
CA SER A 359 6.75 -21.08 -46.91
C SER A 359 5.78 -21.61 -45.84
N GLY A 360 5.20 -22.80 -46.02
CA GLY A 360 4.39 -23.46 -44.98
C GLY A 360 5.20 -24.23 -43.92
N GLY A 361 6.48 -24.49 -44.17
CA GLY A 361 7.36 -25.32 -43.34
C GLY A 361 7.78 -24.65 -42.02
N ASP A 362 8.47 -25.38 -41.15
CA ASP A 362 8.79 -24.88 -39.80
C ASP A 362 9.87 -23.79 -39.79
N PHE A 363 10.75 -23.80 -40.79
CA PHE A 363 11.78 -22.77 -41.03
C PHE A 363 11.28 -21.60 -41.91
N ALA A 364 9.97 -21.39 -42.00
CA ALA A 364 9.40 -20.22 -42.65
C ALA A 364 9.86 -18.93 -41.94
N PRO A 365 10.32 -17.88 -42.66
CA PRO A 365 10.89 -16.67 -42.06
C PRO A 365 10.00 -16.01 -40.99
N GLU A 366 8.68 -15.99 -41.22
CA GLU A 366 7.68 -15.42 -40.29
C GLU A 366 7.64 -16.16 -38.94
N LYS A 367 7.68 -17.50 -38.95
CA LYS A 367 7.63 -18.32 -37.72
C LYS A 367 8.85 -18.04 -36.83
N LEU A 368 10.03 -17.93 -37.44
CA LEU A 368 11.31 -17.76 -36.76
C LEU A 368 11.49 -16.39 -36.10
N ALA A 369 10.75 -15.37 -36.56
CA ALA A 369 10.78 -14.04 -35.95
C ALA A 369 10.31 -14.04 -34.48
N SER A 370 9.36 -14.91 -34.13
CA SER A 370 8.79 -14.99 -32.77
C SER A 370 9.83 -15.34 -31.68
N MET A 371 10.80 -16.21 -31.99
CA MET A 371 11.83 -16.64 -31.04
C MET A 371 12.90 -15.57 -30.79
N ALA A 372 13.19 -14.73 -31.79
CA ALA A 372 14.34 -13.82 -31.79
C ALA A 372 14.25 -12.64 -30.78
N HIS A 373 13.19 -12.56 -29.98
CA HIS A 373 12.94 -11.45 -29.07
C HIS A 373 12.61 -11.86 -27.62
N MET A 374 12.36 -13.14 -27.32
CA MET A 374 11.74 -13.61 -26.07
C MET A 374 12.50 -13.24 -24.77
N TYR A 375 13.82 -13.07 -24.82
CA TYR A 375 14.64 -12.65 -23.68
C TYR A 375 15.33 -11.29 -23.88
N THR A 376 15.00 -10.51 -24.92
CA THR A 376 15.77 -9.30 -25.27
C THR A 376 15.80 -8.27 -24.14
N GLU A 377 14.66 -7.96 -23.52
CA GLU A 377 14.57 -7.07 -22.35
C GLU A 377 15.44 -7.55 -21.17
N LYS A 378 15.50 -8.87 -20.93
CA LYS A 378 16.35 -9.46 -19.90
C LYS A 378 17.83 -9.28 -20.21
N LEU A 379 18.21 -9.35 -21.49
CA LEU A 379 19.58 -9.10 -21.93
C LEU A 379 19.95 -7.62 -21.81
N ASP A 380 19.06 -6.71 -22.22
CA ASP A 380 19.23 -5.26 -22.05
C ASP A 380 19.38 -4.86 -20.57
N PHE A 381 18.60 -5.47 -19.67
CA PHE A 381 18.74 -5.30 -18.22
C PHE A 381 20.07 -5.84 -17.68
N VAL A 382 20.55 -6.99 -18.17
CA VAL A 382 21.86 -7.55 -17.77
C VAL A 382 23.01 -6.64 -18.22
N ASP A 383 23.03 -6.24 -19.49
CA ASP A 383 24.02 -5.30 -20.04
C ASP A 383 24.04 -3.99 -19.21
N LEU A 384 22.87 -3.47 -18.80
CA LEU A 384 22.74 -2.28 -17.97
C LEU A 384 23.37 -2.44 -16.57
N VAL A 385 23.05 -3.52 -15.84
CA VAL A 385 23.56 -3.70 -14.47
C VAL A 385 25.05 -4.07 -14.42
N GLU A 386 25.56 -4.80 -15.42
CA GLU A 386 27.00 -5.07 -15.52
C GLU A 386 27.78 -3.81 -15.90
N THR A 387 27.23 -2.95 -16.78
CA THR A 387 27.79 -1.62 -17.07
C THR A 387 27.82 -0.70 -15.84
N ALA A 388 26.82 -0.80 -14.97
CA ALA A 388 26.79 -0.10 -13.68
C ALA A 388 27.77 -0.70 -12.62
N GLY A 389 28.47 -1.78 -12.92
CA GLY A 389 29.45 -2.42 -12.04
C GLY A 389 28.88 -3.38 -11.00
N ALA A 390 27.61 -3.80 -11.14
CA ALA A 390 27.05 -4.91 -10.40
C ALA A 390 27.32 -6.24 -11.12
N THR A 391 27.42 -7.35 -10.38
CA THR A 391 27.63 -8.68 -10.98
C THR A 391 26.32 -9.47 -11.02
N TYR A 392 25.88 -9.86 -12.20
CA TYR A 392 24.68 -10.67 -12.36
C TYR A 392 24.95 -12.15 -12.03
N ILE A 393 24.01 -12.80 -11.34
CA ILE A 393 24.05 -14.18 -10.88
C ILE A 393 22.83 -14.91 -11.45
N GLY A 394 23.05 -16.08 -12.06
CA GLY A 394 22.02 -16.87 -12.73
C GLY A 394 22.52 -18.27 -13.11
N TYR A 395 21.93 -18.91 -14.11
CA TYR A 395 22.12 -20.33 -14.49
C TYR A 395 23.56 -20.87 -14.48
N GLN A 396 24.57 -20.06 -14.76
CA GLN A 396 25.98 -20.50 -14.82
C GLN A 396 26.92 -19.77 -13.85
N ARG A 397 26.41 -18.87 -12.99
CA ARG A 397 27.21 -18.11 -12.02
C ARG A 397 26.67 -18.35 -10.61
N SER A 398 27.52 -18.85 -9.72
CA SER A 398 27.16 -19.10 -8.31
C SER A 398 27.51 -17.90 -7.43
N LEU A 399 26.52 -17.36 -6.72
CA LEU A 399 26.71 -16.26 -5.74
C LEU A 399 27.82 -16.59 -4.72
N ALA A 400 27.87 -17.84 -4.24
CA ALA A 400 28.89 -18.27 -3.29
C ALA A 400 30.30 -18.24 -3.89
N THR A 401 30.46 -18.59 -5.17
CA THR A 401 31.76 -18.56 -5.86
C THR A 401 32.21 -17.10 -6.11
N GLU A 402 31.29 -16.22 -6.49
CA GLU A 402 31.62 -14.82 -6.76
C GLU A 402 31.94 -14.04 -5.48
N LEU A 403 31.25 -14.34 -4.38
CA LEU A 403 31.60 -13.84 -3.04
C LEU A 403 33.01 -14.27 -2.60
N MET A 404 33.43 -15.51 -2.90
CA MET A 404 34.77 -16.01 -2.60
C MET A 404 35.86 -15.30 -3.41
N LYS A 405 35.65 -15.09 -4.71
CA LYS A 405 36.56 -14.30 -5.56
C LYS A 405 36.74 -12.88 -4.98
N HIS A 406 35.64 -12.19 -4.70
CA HIS A 406 35.70 -10.83 -4.17
C HIS A 406 36.30 -10.75 -2.77
N THR A 407 36.18 -11.78 -1.91
CA THR A 407 36.94 -11.78 -0.63
C THR A 407 38.45 -11.91 -0.86
N ALA A 408 38.89 -12.73 -1.82
CA ALA A 408 40.30 -12.85 -2.20
C ALA A 408 40.86 -11.60 -2.93
N GLU A 409 40.03 -10.86 -3.66
CA GLU A 409 40.41 -9.62 -4.34
C GLU A 409 40.39 -8.39 -3.43
N ASN A 410 39.42 -8.28 -2.51
CA ASN A 410 39.36 -7.16 -1.56
C ASN A 410 40.58 -7.14 -0.64
N ALA A 411 41.13 -8.32 -0.30
CA ALA A 411 42.41 -8.47 0.40
C ALA A 411 43.63 -7.90 -0.35
N LYS A 412 43.49 -7.57 -1.65
CA LYS A 412 44.54 -6.95 -2.50
C LYS A 412 44.20 -5.52 -2.94
N THR A 413 42.92 -5.17 -3.05
CA THR A 413 42.46 -3.98 -3.79
C THR A 413 41.69 -2.94 -2.94
N ASN A 414 41.37 -3.24 -1.67
CA ASN A 414 40.76 -2.30 -0.74
C ASN A 414 39.38 -1.72 -1.17
N LYS A 415 38.69 -2.36 -2.14
CA LYS A 415 37.29 -2.07 -2.47
C LYS A 415 36.39 -2.40 -1.26
N LYS A 416 35.49 -1.48 -0.91
CA LYS A 416 34.65 -1.58 0.31
C LYS A 416 33.24 -2.14 0.09
N THR A 417 32.74 -2.14 -1.15
CA THR A 417 31.36 -2.52 -1.50
C THR A 417 31.36 -3.33 -2.80
N VAL A 418 30.47 -4.32 -2.87
CA VAL A 418 30.14 -5.11 -4.07
C VAL A 418 28.63 -5.20 -4.18
N VAL A 419 28.11 -5.29 -5.41
CA VAL A 419 26.67 -5.36 -5.70
C VAL A 419 26.41 -6.59 -6.56
N PHE A 420 25.40 -7.38 -6.21
CA PHE A 420 24.97 -8.55 -6.97
C PHE A 420 23.50 -8.42 -7.37
N VAL A 421 23.17 -8.84 -8.58
CA VAL A 421 21.79 -9.01 -9.03
C VAL A 421 21.55 -10.52 -9.15
N VAL A 422 20.60 -11.06 -8.38
CA VAL A 422 20.38 -12.51 -8.28
C VAL A 422 19.09 -12.90 -8.97
N ASP A 423 19.21 -13.68 -10.05
CA ASP A 423 18.10 -14.35 -10.71
C ASP A 423 17.63 -15.52 -9.84
N CYS A 424 16.48 -15.33 -9.20
CA CYS A 424 15.92 -16.33 -8.29
C CYS A 424 15.26 -17.50 -9.04
N ASP A 425 14.67 -17.25 -10.21
CA ASP A 425 14.13 -18.30 -11.10
C ASP A 425 15.26 -19.23 -11.57
N ALA A 426 16.39 -18.65 -12.00
CA ALA A 426 17.56 -19.41 -12.45
C ALA A 426 18.32 -20.14 -11.33
N THR A 427 18.16 -19.70 -10.07
CA THR A 427 18.82 -20.32 -8.91
C THR A 427 17.89 -21.18 -8.05
N GLY A 428 16.61 -21.31 -8.42
CA GLY A 428 15.62 -22.13 -7.72
C GLY A 428 15.13 -21.56 -6.38
N HIS A 429 15.29 -20.25 -6.16
CA HIS A 429 14.77 -19.58 -4.96
C HIS A 429 13.40 -18.97 -5.28
N GLN A 430 12.41 -19.16 -4.39
CA GLN A 430 11.15 -18.43 -4.48
C GLN A 430 11.27 -17.08 -3.78
N LEU A 431 10.77 -16.02 -4.42
CA LEU A 431 10.62 -14.68 -3.86
C LEU A 431 9.15 -14.28 -3.88
N GLU A 432 8.64 -13.80 -2.75
CA GLU A 432 7.31 -13.16 -2.68
C GLU A 432 7.31 -11.73 -3.25
N LYS A 433 8.47 -11.04 -3.15
CA LYS A 433 8.67 -9.66 -3.58
C LYS A 433 10.14 -9.40 -3.94
N VAL A 434 10.37 -8.66 -5.03
CA VAL A 434 11.71 -8.14 -5.40
C VAL A 434 12.15 -7.06 -4.41
N HIS A 435 13.36 -7.21 -3.86
CA HIS A 435 13.91 -6.34 -2.82
C HIS A 435 15.46 -6.25 -2.91
N ILE A 436 16.08 -5.31 -2.19
CA ILE A 436 17.55 -5.12 -2.20
C ILE A 436 18.15 -5.46 -0.82
N THR A 437 18.76 -6.63 -0.64
CA THR A 437 19.37 -7.00 0.65
C THR A 437 20.73 -6.32 0.89
N HIS A 438 20.88 -5.60 2.01
CA HIS A 438 22.17 -5.11 2.50
C HIS A 438 22.79 -6.11 3.49
N ARG A 439 24.03 -6.54 3.22
CA ARG A 439 24.80 -7.45 4.08
C ARG A 439 26.17 -6.87 4.44
N ARG A 440 26.68 -7.17 5.63
CA ARG A 440 28.02 -6.77 6.11
C ARG A 440 28.65 -7.93 6.87
N GLY A 441 29.84 -8.39 6.44
CA GLY A 441 30.50 -9.56 7.03
C GLY A 441 29.65 -10.82 6.97
N GLY A 442 28.95 -11.06 5.86
CA GLY A 442 28.01 -12.17 5.66
C GLY A 442 26.63 -12.00 6.33
N ARG A 443 26.56 -11.27 7.46
CA ARG A 443 25.31 -11.00 8.18
C ARG A 443 24.41 -10.04 7.41
N MET A 444 23.10 -10.30 7.40
CA MET A 444 22.10 -9.36 6.90
C MET A 444 22.01 -8.16 7.86
N ILE A 445 21.90 -6.96 7.28
CA ILE A 445 21.77 -5.68 8.01
C ILE A 445 20.43 -5.01 7.67
N THR A 446 19.96 -5.16 6.43
CA THR A 446 18.67 -4.66 5.97
C THR A 446 18.14 -5.64 4.92
N GLU A 447 16.88 -6.05 5.05
CA GLU A 447 16.26 -7.04 4.17
C GLU A 447 15.81 -6.40 2.85
N ASP A 448 15.00 -5.34 2.91
CA ASP A 448 14.74 -4.44 1.79
C ASP A 448 15.35 -3.06 2.05
N LEU A 449 16.54 -2.82 1.48
CA LEU A 449 17.24 -1.54 1.55
C LEU A 449 16.51 -0.42 0.79
N LEU A 450 15.74 -0.73 -0.25
CA LEU A 450 15.04 0.30 -1.03
C LEU A 450 13.82 0.82 -0.26
N GLU A 451 13.04 -0.08 0.33
CA GLU A 451 11.92 0.31 1.19
C GLU A 451 12.41 1.03 2.45
N TYR A 452 13.50 0.54 3.06
CA TYR A 452 14.21 1.22 4.14
C TYR A 452 14.68 2.62 3.73
N GLN A 453 15.32 2.80 2.56
CA GLN A 453 15.81 4.11 2.13
C GLN A 453 14.67 5.10 1.85
N LYS A 454 13.56 4.67 1.24
CA LYS A 454 12.35 5.50 1.05
C LYS A 454 11.73 5.93 2.39
N LEU A 455 11.65 5.00 3.35
CA LEU A 455 11.19 5.32 4.71
C LEU A 455 12.10 6.36 5.38
N MET A 456 13.42 6.24 5.19
CA MET A 456 14.46 7.09 5.79
C MET A 456 14.60 8.47 5.13
N SER A 457 14.26 8.65 3.85
CA SER A 457 14.24 9.97 3.21
C SER A 457 13.03 10.80 3.63
N ASP A 458 11.87 10.14 3.78
CA ASP A 458 10.59 10.84 3.80
C ASP A 458 10.09 11.17 5.22
N ASN A 459 10.78 10.73 6.28
CA ASN A 459 10.32 10.83 7.67
C ASN A 459 11.42 11.28 8.65
N CYS A 460 11.04 11.99 9.71
CA CYS A 460 11.92 12.19 10.88
C CYS A 460 11.71 11.03 11.87
N LEU A 461 12.81 10.43 12.33
CA LEU A 461 12.81 9.11 12.98
C LEU A 461 13.31 9.17 14.42
N MET A 462 12.67 8.40 15.29
CA MET A 462 13.03 8.24 16.69
C MET A 462 13.28 6.76 17.04
N GLU A 463 14.44 6.45 17.61
CA GLU A 463 14.80 5.12 18.11
C GLU A 463 14.86 5.11 19.64
N TYR A 464 14.31 4.08 20.29
CA TYR A 464 14.38 3.86 21.74
C TYR A 464 15.49 2.85 22.08
N SER A 465 16.06 2.94 23.29
CA SER A 465 16.92 1.86 23.81
C SER A 465 16.10 0.59 24.03
N LYS A 466 16.47 -0.50 23.33
CA LYS A 466 15.74 -1.79 23.36
C LYS A 466 15.68 -2.43 24.74
N GLU A 467 16.65 -2.12 25.60
CA GLU A 467 16.71 -2.56 27.00
C GLU A 467 15.66 -1.86 27.90
N HIS A 468 15.15 -0.71 27.48
CA HIS A 468 14.29 0.19 28.28
C HIS A 468 12.84 0.23 27.76
N LEU A 469 12.49 -0.65 26.81
CA LEU A 469 11.16 -0.77 26.22
C LEU A 469 10.25 -1.67 27.07
N ASP A 470 9.27 -1.07 27.74
CA ASP A 470 8.19 -1.81 28.40
C ASP A 470 7.10 -2.22 27.39
N ARG A 471 6.97 -3.54 27.21
CA ARG A 471 5.94 -4.19 26.37
C ARG A 471 4.73 -4.72 27.17
N SER A 472 4.78 -4.67 28.50
CA SER A 472 3.75 -5.24 29.37
C SER A 472 2.49 -4.36 29.47
N GLN A 473 2.62 -3.06 29.18
CA GLN A 473 1.55 -2.08 29.27
C GLN A 473 1.20 -1.49 27.89
N THR A 474 0.31 -2.18 27.18
CA THR A 474 -0.21 -1.75 25.85
C THR A 474 -1.25 -0.62 25.93
N SER A 475 -1.84 -0.39 27.10
CA SER A 475 -2.81 0.70 27.32
C SER A 475 -2.10 2.04 27.53
N LYS A 476 -2.30 2.97 26.59
CA LYS A 476 -1.70 4.32 26.60
C LYS A 476 -2.54 5.31 27.45
N PRO A 477 -1.95 6.36 28.04
CA PRO A 477 -2.68 7.44 28.73
C PRO A 477 -3.69 8.15 27.82
N ILE A 478 -4.75 8.75 28.38
CA ILE A 478 -5.77 9.48 27.58
C ILE A 478 -5.16 10.78 27.03
N THR A 479 -4.52 11.55 27.91
CA THR A 479 -3.80 12.80 27.63
C THR A 479 -2.39 12.52 27.10
N ARG A 480 -2.27 12.50 25.77
CA ARG A 480 -1.01 12.42 25.02
C ARG A 480 -0.83 13.65 24.13
N LYS A 481 0.42 14.02 23.87
CA LYS A 481 0.81 15.08 22.93
C LYS A 481 1.60 14.48 21.76
N ALA A 482 1.46 15.00 20.54
CA ALA A 482 2.28 14.58 19.41
C ALA A 482 3.72 15.06 19.61
N VAL A 483 4.74 14.21 19.43
CA VAL A 483 6.13 14.69 19.46
C VAL A 483 6.44 15.47 18.19
N LYS A 484 6.28 16.79 18.28
CA LYS A 484 6.54 17.76 17.21
C LYS A 484 7.58 18.79 17.67
N ILE A 485 8.84 18.36 17.68
CA ILE A 485 9.99 19.13 18.21
C ILE A 485 11.08 19.29 17.13
N PRO A 486 11.99 20.28 17.23
CA PRO A 486 13.09 20.42 16.29
C PRO A 486 14.08 19.24 16.33
N CYS A 487 15.08 19.25 15.45
CA CYS A 487 16.17 18.28 15.44
C CYS A 487 17.23 18.62 16.51
N PRO A 488 17.72 17.68 17.34
CA PRO A 488 18.79 17.97 18.29
C PRO A 488 20.17 18.16 17.65
N ASN A 489 20.40 17.65 16.44
CA ASN A 489 21.72 17.66 15.80
C ASN A 489 22.14 19.09 15.41
N LEU A 490 23.34 19.50 15.86
CA LEU A 490 23.89 20.84 15.67
C LEU A 490 24.03 21.22 14.19
N TYR A 491 24.34 20.27 13.30
CA TYR A 491 24.46 20.51 11.86
C TYR A 491 23.12 20.75 11.16
N CYS A 492 22.01 20.43 11.83
CA CYS A 492 20.64 20.69 11.37
C CYS A 492 20.03 21.97 11.98
N GLN A 493 20.69 22.62 12.94
CA GLN A 493 20.16 23.79 13.65
C GLN A 493 20.47 25.10 12.89
N PRO A 494 19.54 26.07 12.84
CA PRO A 494 18.16 25.99 13.32
C PRO A 494 17.27 25.16 12.37
N SER A 495 16.52 24.21 12.94
CA SER A 495 15.49 23.43 12.23
C SER A 495 14.10 23.85 12.71
N PRO A 496 13.06 23.85 11.85
CA PRO A 496 11.68 23.93 12.32
C PRO A 496 11.32 22.71 13.21
N PRO A 497 10.26 22.78 14.03
CA PRO A 497 9.67 21.60 14.64
C PRO A 497 9.22 20.61 13.56
N THR A 498 9.51 19.33 13.74
CA THR A 498 9.11 18.26 12.81
C THR A 498 8.39 17.15 13.56
N ASP A 499 7.46 16.47 12.90
CA ASP A 499 6.76 15.30 13.43
C ASP A 499 7.66 14.07 13.41
N TRP A 500 7.68 13.31 14.51
CA TRP A 500 8.58 12.18 14.70
C TRP A 500 7.85 10.83 14.75
N ILE A 501 8.34 9.84 13.98
CA ILE A 501 7.83 8.46 13.99
C ILE A 501 8.85 7.48 14.57
N CYS A 502 8.37 6.37 15.13
CA CYS A 502 9.23 5.32 15.68
C CYS A 502 9.97 4.56 14.57
N PHE A 503 11.29 4.42 14.70
CA PHE A 503 12.16 3.68 13.77
C PHE A 503 11.82 2.19 13.63
N THR A 504 11.09 1.58 14.57
CA THR A 504 10.81 0.13 14.58
C THR A 504 9.39 -0.25 14.19
N CYS A 505 8.38 0.61 14.40
CA CYS A 505 6.98 0.34 14.03
C CYS A 505 6.37 1.42 13.13
N HIS A 506 7.10 2.48 12.80
CA HIS A 506 6.71 3.59 11.90
C HIS A 506 5.48 4.41 12.37
N ALA A 507 4.84 4.02 13.46
CA ALA A 507 3.82 4.80 14.16
C ALA A 507 4.38 6.12 14.72
N PRO A 508 3.60 7.22 14.77
CA PRO A 508 3.97 8.46 15.45
C PRO A 508 4.37 8.22 16.91
N VAL A 509 5.35 8.98 17.41
CA VAL A 509 5.71 8.97 18.82
C VAL A 509 4.86 9.98 19.59
N GLU A 510 4.28 9.55 20.70
CA GLU A 510 3.37 10.34 21.54
C GLU A 510 3.94 10.51 22.96
N PHE A 511 3.86 11.71 23.54
CA PHE A 511 4.31 11.98 24.90
C PHE A 511 3.17 11.92 25.92
N GLY A 512 3.32 11.07 26.94
CA GLY A 512 2.46 11.00 28.12
C GLY A 512 2.89 12.02 29.18
N HIS A 513 2.18 13.15 29.23
CA HIS A 513 2.47 14.22 30.21
C HIS A 513 2.22 13.79 31.67
N VAL A 514 1.49 12.70 31.90
CA VAL A 514 1.14 12.22 33.26
C VAL A 514 2.20 11.28 33.84
N ASP A 515 3.06 10.69 32.99
CA ASP A 515 4.00 9.63 33.39
C ASP A 515 5.44 9.78 32.83
N ASP A 516 5.73 10.84 32.08
CA ASP A 516 7.03 11.10 31.41
C ASP A 516 7.45 9.98 30.41
N PHE A 517 6.52 9.15 29.93
CA PHE A 517 6.81 8.13 28.92
C PHE A 517 6.54 8.61 27.48
N LEU A 518 7.38 8.15 26.55
CA LEU A 518 7.11 8.22 25.12
C LEU A 518 6.54 6.87 24.64
N TYR A 519 5.48 6.97 23.84
CA TYR A 519 4.63 5.85 23.41
C TYR A 519 4.68 5.67 21.90
N CYS A 520 4.71 4.41 21.46
CA CYS A 520 4.56 3.99 20.06
C CYS A 520 3.79 2.65 20.02
N GLU A 521 3.82 1.91 18.92
CA GLU A 521 3.19 0.57 18.84
C GLU A 521 4.11 -0.55 19.37
N CYS A 522 5.42 -0.32 19.49
CA CYS A 522 6.33 -1.27 20.14
C CYS A 522 6.12 -1.37 21.67
N GLY A 523 5.38 -0.44 22.28
CA GLY A 523 5.26 -0.27 23.73
C GLY A 523 5.61 1.16 24.16
N ARG A 524 6.09 1.30 25.41
CA ARG A 524 6.50 2.59 25.99
C ARG A 524 7.96 2.58 26.44
N CYS A 525 8.61 3.73 26.38
CA CYS A 525 9.98 3.92 26.85
C CYS A 525 10.14 5.34 27.40
N HIS A 526 10.72 5.49 28.59
CA HIS A 526 10.88 6.79 29.26
C HIS A 526 11.71 7.77 28.41
N TYR A 527 11.32 9.05 28.38
CA TYR A 527 11.70 9.98 27.30
C TYR A 527 13.22 10.11 27.05
N LYS A 528 14.03 10.01 28.12
CA LYS A 528 15.51 10.11 28.10
C LYS A 528 16.23 9.04 27.26
N HIS A 529 15.59 7.90 27.02
CA HIS A 529 16.22 6.75 26.36
C HIS A 529 16.03 6.73 24.83
N TRP A 530 15.62 7.85 24.25
CA TRP A 530 15.39 8.00 22.82
C TRP A 530 16.49 8.80 22.10
N GLY A 531 16.73 8.47 20.84
CA GLY A 531 17.56 9.21 19.89
C GLY A 531 16.73 9.66 18.67
N PHE A 532 17.21 10.68 17.95
CA PHE A 532 16.46 11.43 16.94
C PHE A 532 17.31 11.61 15.67
N LYS A 533 16.73 11.33 14.50
CA LYS A 533 17.34 11.53 13.18
C LYS A 533 16.37 12.16 12.17
N CYS A 534 16.67 13.35 11.66
CA CYS A 534 15.78 14.08 10.75
C CYS A 534 16.15 13.89 9.26
N LYS A 535 15.25 14.28 8.35
CA LYS A 535 15.40 14.19 6.88
C LYS A 535 16.53 15.02 6.25
N SER A 536 17.28 15.80 7.04
CA SER A 536 18.29 16.71 6.47
C SER A 536 19.53 15.95 6.04
N GLU A 537 20.03 16.21 4.84
CA GLU A 537 21.33 15.70 4.35
C GLU A 537 22.52 16.12 5.24
N LYS A 538 22.34 17.15 6.09
CA LYS A 538 23.31 17.58 7.09
C LYS A 538 23.27 16.75 8.38
N HIS A 539 22.25 15.91 8.56
CA HIS A 539 22.20 14.95 9.65
C HIS A 539 23.12 13.77 9.29
N ASP A 540 24.05 13.44 10.17
CA ASP A 540 24.93 12.30 9.96
C ASP A 540 24.18 10.96 10.03
N LEU A 541 24.91 9.84 9.89
CA LEU A 541 24.28 8.52 9.83
C LEU A 541 23.70 8.06 11.18
N THR A 542 24.03 8.68 12.31
CA THR A 542 23.63 8.27 13.66
C THR A 542 22.34 8.95 14.15
N PHE A 543 21.80 8.50 15.29
CA PHE A 543 20.71 9.17 15.99
C PHE A 543 21.29 10.13 17.04
N ALA A 544 21.07 11.43 16.86
CA ALA A 544 21.47 12.45 17.83
C ALA A 544 20.55 12.41 19.07
N LYS A 545 21.11 12.71 20.26
CA LYS A 545 20.33 12.87 21.49
C LYS A 545 20.19 14.32 21.89
N TYR A 546 19.07 14.63 22.53
CA TYR A 546 18.92 15.87 23.29
C TYR A 546 19.62 15.77 24.65
N ASP A 547 19.89 16.93 25.25
CA ASP A 547 20.03 17.04 26.70
C ASP A 547 18.69 16.74 27.40
N ASP A 548 18.74 16.04 28.53
CA ASP A 548 17.55 15.62 29.30
C ASP A 548 16.64 16.80 29.69
N THR A 549 17.21 17.93 30.11
CA THR A 549 16.43 19.09 30.55
C THR A 549 15.82 19.82 29.36
N LYS A 550 16.60 20.00 28.28
CA LYS A 550 16.13 20.62 27.04
C LYS A 550 15.03 19.79 26.37
N LEU A 551 15.12 18.46 26.39
CA LEU A 551 14.07 17.59 25.90
C LEU A 551 12.81 17.70 26.76
N ARG A 552 12.95 17.68 28.10
CA ARG A 552 11.83 17.83 29.02
C ARG A 552 11.05 19.12 28.74
N THR A 553 11.72 20.27 28.68
CA THR A 553 11.07 21.56 28.40
C THR A 553 10.38 21.58 27.03
N LEU A 554 10.96 20.96 26.00
CA LEU A 554 10.33 20.86 24.68
C LEU A 554 9.08 19.96 24.70
N LEU A 555 9.09 18.85 25.44
CA LEU A 555 7.96 17.92 25.57
C LEU A 555 6.82 18.50 26.45
N GLU A 556 7.17 19.22 27.51
CA GLU A 556 6.21 19.95 28.35
C GLU A 556 5.51 21.05 27.54
N ALA A 557 6.25 21.79 26.70
CA ALA A 557 5.76 22.87 25.86
C ALA A 557 4.97 22.43 24.60
N LEU A 558 4.87 21.13 24.30
CA LEU A 558 4.04 20.64 23.19
C LEU A 558 2.56 21.04 23.38
N GLU A 559 1.84 21.21 22.28
CA GLU A 559 0.38 21.39 22.31
C GLU A 559 -0.33 20.02 22.36
N PRO A 560 -1.55 19.93 22.94
CA PRO A 560 -2.42 18.76 22.77
C PRO A 560 -2.82 18.57 21.31
N PHE A 561 -3.21 17.35 20.92
CA PHE A 561 -3.89 17.15 19.63
C PHE A 561 -5.17 17.98 19.54
N GLU A 562 -5.55 18.40 18.33
CA GLU A 562 -6.96 18.70 18.06
C GLU A 562 -7.76 17.41 18.24
N GLU A 563 -8.79 17.41 19.08
CA GLU A 563 -9.59 16.21 19.36
C GLU A 563 -10.98 16.31 18.76
N LEU A 564 -11.45 15.26 18.09
CA LEU A 564 -12.81 15.17 17.56
C LEU A 564 -13.54 13.94 18.12
N ASN A 565 -14.07 14.08 19.33
CA ASN A 565 -14.80 13.02 20.01
C ASN A 565 -16.26 12.94 19.50
N ILE A 566 -16.66 11.78 18.97
CA ILE A 566 -17.97 11.48 18.37
C ILE A 566 -18.60 10.30 19.12
N LEU A 567 -19.80 10.50 19.66
CA LEU A 567 -20.59 9.45 20.30
C LEU A 567 -21.47 8.73 19.26
N ILE A 568 -21.41 7.40 19.19
CA ILE A 568 -22.21 6.60 18.26
C ILE A 568 -23.31 5.88 19.04
N LEU A 569 -24.56 6.05 18.60
CA LEU A 569 -25.77 5.53 19.26
C LEU A 569 -26.65 4.79 18.25
N GLY A 570 -27.53 3.90 18.72
CA GLY A 570 -28.52 3.23 17.88
C GLY A 570 -28.97 1.88 18.44
N GLU A 571 -30.09 1.36 17.94
CA GLU A 571 -30.67 0.08 18.36
C GLU A 571 -29.70 -1.11 18.15
N THR A 572 -29.95 -2.22 18.84
CA THR A 572 -29.25 -3.49 18.60
C THR A 572 -29.49 -3.96 17.17
N GLY A 573 -28.43 -4.41 16.48
CA GLY A 573 -28.50 -4.89 15.10
C GLY A 573 -28.41 -3.83 14.00
N VAL A 574 -28.46 -2.53 14.30
CA VAL A 574 -28.42 -1.44 13.28
C VAL A 574 -27.10 -1.36 12.49
N GLY A 575 -26.03 -2.01 12.96
CA GLY A 575 -24.75 -2.09 12.25
C GLY A 575 -23.67 -1.08 12.69
N LYS A 576 -23.74 -0.55 13.92
CA LYS A 576 -22.72 0.35 14.52
C LYS A 576 -21.29 -0.15 14.28
N SER A 577 -20.99 -1.39 14.67
CA SER A 577 -19.68 -2.02 14.54
C SER A 577 -19.24 -2.16 13.07
N THR A 578 -20.17 -2.46 12.16
CA THR A 578 -19.94 -2.51 10.71
C THR A 578 -19.59 -1.13 10.16
N TRP A 579 -20.30 -0.08 10.59
CA TRP A 579 -20.01 1.30 10.19
C TRP A 579 -18.63 1.76 10.68
N ILE A 580 -18.24 1.43 11.91
CA ILE A 580 -16.91 1.75 12.45
C ILE A 580 -15.80 1.07 11.64
N ASN A 581 -15.94 -0.23 11.35
CA ASN A 581 -14.96 -0.94 10.51
C ASN A 581 -14.93 -0.40 9.07
N ALA A 582 -16.09 -0.06 8.49
CA ALA A 582 -16.16 0.54 7.16
C ALA A 582 -15.49 1.92 7.12
N PHE A 583 -15.82 2.81 8.06
CA PHE A 583 -15.20 4.13 8.24
C PHE A 583 -13.67 4.04 8.33
N ILE A 584 -13.14 3.07 9.09
CA ILE A 584 -11.70 2.81 9.21
C ILE A 584 -11.04 2.47 7.86
N ASN A 585 -11.75 1.88 6.91
CA ASN A 585 -11.20 1.62 5.57
C ASN A 585 -11.43 2.82 4.61
N TYR A 586 -12.58 3.50 4.71
CA TYR A 586 -12.92 4.70 3.91
C TYR A 586 -11.96 5.87 4.14
N ILE A 587 -11.41 6.00 5.37
CA ILE A 587 -10.36 6.99 5.68
C ILE A 587 -8.95 6.52 5.30
N THR A 588 -8.69 5.21 5.23
CA THR A 588 -7.35 4.67 4.94
C THR A 588 -7.07 4.55 3.44
N PHE A 589 -8.06 4.19 2.62
CA PHE A 589 -7.89 3.96 1.18
C PHE A 589 -8.81 4.88 0.36
N ASP A 590 -8.33 5.38 -0.78
CA ASP A 590 -9.04 6.29 -1.69
C ASP A 590 -10.10 5.55 -2.51
N SER A 591 -9.79 4.31 -2.91
CA SER A 591 -10.71 3.50 -3.71
C SER A 591 -10.88 2.07 -3.17
N LEU A 592 -12.00 1.45 -3.51
CA LEU A 592 -12.23 0.03 -3.29
C LEU A 592 -11.12 -0.84 -3.94
N ARG A 593 -10.59 -0.46 -5.11
CA ARG A 593 -9.48 -1.17 -5.78
C ARG A 593 -8.19 -1.12 -4.95
N GLU A 594 -7.86 0.03 -4.37
CA GLU A 594 -6.72 0.17 -3.47
C GLU A 594 -6.90 -0.70 -2.21
N ALA A 595 -8.07 -0.64 -1.58
CA ALA A 595 -8.39 -1.47 -0.41
C ALA A 595 -8.32 -2.98 -0.73
N MET A 596 -8.77 -3.39 -1.93
CA MET A 596 -8.64 -4.76 -2.43
C MET A 596 -7.18 -5.18 -2.66
N ASN A 597 -6.32 -4.27 -3.10
CA ASN A 597 -4.89 -4.51 -3.37
C ASN A 597 -3.98 -4.49 -2.12
N ALA A 598 -4.40 -3.87 -1.01
CA ALA A 598 -3.66 -3.92 0.26
C ALA A 598 -3.46 -5.37 0.75
N GLY A 599 -2.57 -5.61 1.73
CA GLY A 599 -2.47 -6.92 2.39
C GLY A 599 -3.72 -7.26 3.19
N ASP A 600 -3.70 -6.98 4.50
CA ASP A 600 -4.82 -7.27 5.40
C ASP A 600 -5.99 -6.28 5.29
N LEU A 601 -7.21 -6.82 5.48
CA LEU A 601 -8.40 -6.04 5.83
C LEU A 601 -8.16 -5.29 7.15
N LYS A 602 -8.44 -3.99 7.20
CA LYS A 602 -8.42 -3.22 8.45
C LYS A 602 -9.76 -3.38 9.18
N TYR A 603 -9.73 -3.77 10.45
CA TYR A 603 -10.91 -3.83 11.31
C TYR A 603 -10.48 -3.62 12.77
N ALA A 604 -11.30 -2.90 13.55
CA ALA A 604 -11.05 -2.65 14.97
C ALA A 604 -12.01 -3.42 15.88
N ILE A 605 -13.15 -3.87 15.35
CA ILE A 605 -14.14 -4.71 16.04
C ILE A 605 -14.26 -6.01 15.24
N PRO A 606 -14.16 -7.21 15.87
CA PRO A 606 -14.46 -8.47 15.19
C PRO A 606 -15.87 -8.49 14.59
N PHE A 607 -16.09 -9.27 13.54
CA PHE A 607 -17.41 -9.36 12.93
C PHE A 607 -17.59 -10.64 12.12
N SER A 608 -18.85 -11.01 11.90
CA SER A 608 -19.22 -12.06 10.96
C SER A 608 -20.55 -11.76 10.29
N PHE A 609 -20.66 -12.13 9.02
CA PHE A 609 -21.89 -12.06 8.23
C PHE A 609 -22.00 -13.28 7.30
N SER A 610 -23.21 -13.61 6.86
CA SER A 610 -23.44 -14.72 5.94
C SER A 610 -23.80 -14.21 4.56
N THR A 611 -23.11 -14.73 3.56
CA THR A 611 -23.41 -14.57 2.13
C THR A 611 -23.86 -15.91 1.53
N GLN A 612 -24.25 -15.93 0.26
CA GLN A 612 -24.68 -17.15 -0.44
C GLN A 612 -23.83 -17.37 -1.68
N ARG A 613 -23.42 -18.61 -1.92
CA ARG A 613 -22.69 -19.03 -3.12
C ARG A 613 -23.48 -20.09 -3.87
N GLY A 614 -23.59 -19.95 -5.19
CA GLY A 614 -23.99 -21.05 -6.06
C GLY A 614 -22.92 -22.14 -6.07
N ASP A 615 -23.29 -23.38 -5.75
CA ASP A 615 -22.46 -24.56 -6.04
C ASP A 615 -22.47 -24.89 -7.55
N ASN A 616 -21.70 -25.91 -7.94
CA ASN A 616 -21.61 -26.32 -9.35
C ASN A 616 -22.91 -26.91 -9.92
N ASN A 617 -23.93 -27.15 -9.08
CA ASN A 617 -25.26 -27.64 -9.46
C ASN A 617 -26.34 -26.53 -9.39
N GLY A 618 -25.98 -25.30 -9.01
CA GLY A 618 -26.90 -24.17 -8.85
C GLY A 618 -27.53 -24.03 -7.46
N THR A 619 -27.14 -24.84 -6.47
CA THR A 619 -27.65 -24.75 -5.10
C THR A 619 -27.05 -23.54 -4.38
N LEU A 620 -27.88 -22.73 -3.70
CA LEU A 620 -27.41 -21.62 -2.88
C LEU A 620 -26.92 -22.11 -1.51
N VAL A 621 -25.60 -22.26 -1.37
CA VAL A 621 -24.93 -22.66 -0.12
C VAL A 621 -24.63 -21.41 0.73
N PRO A 622 -25.15 -21.33 1.98
CA PRO A 622 -24.82 -20.23 2.88
C PRO A 622 -23.35 -20.34 3.34
N THR A 623 -22.62 -19.24 3.24
CA THR A 623 -21.20 -19.13 3.59
C THR A 623 -21.01 -17.99 4.60
N THR A 624 -20.49 -18.28 5.78
CA THR A 624 -20.22 -17.25 6.81
C THR A 624 -18.80 -16.72 6.69
N ILE A 625 -18.66 -15.43 6.39
CA ILE A 625 -17.42 -14.68 6.48
C ILE A 625 -17.22 -14.25 7.93
N LYS A 626 -16.03 -14.49 8.51
CA LYS A 626 -15.68 -14.07 9.88
C LYS A 626 -14.26 -13.49 9.97
N TYR A 627 -14.12 -12.42 10.74
CA TYR A 627 -12.86 -11.78 11.11
C TYR A 627 -12.79 -11.57 12.62
N GLY A 628 -11.66 -11.96 13.22
CA GLY A 628 -11.41 -11.84 14.66
C GLY A 628 -12.21 -12.77 15.57
N SER A 629 -11.93 -12.63 16.86
CA SER A 629 -12.60 -13.30 17.98
C SER A 629 -12.36 -12.49 19.26
N SER A 630 -13.38 -12.31 20.09
CA SER A 630 -13.30 -11.58 21.37
C SER A 630 -14.04 -12.36 22.46
N GLU A 631 -13.55 -12.27 23.71
CA GLU A 631 -14.29 -12.76 24.89
C GLU A 631 -15.39 -11.75 25.32
N ASP A 632 -15.26 -10.49 24.92
CA ASP A 632 -16.28 -9.44 25.15
C ASP A 632 -17.47 -9.54 24.15
N GLU A 633 -17.40 -10.43 23.13
CA GLU A 633 -18.44 -10.62 22.10
C GLU A 633 -18.83 -12.10 21.92
N ASN A 634 -19.96 -12.52 22.49
CA ASN A 634 -20.54 -13.83 22.17
C ASN A 634 -21.15 -13.84 20.75
N ASN A 635 -21.06 -14.96 20.04
CA ASN A 635 -21.63 -15.14 18.69
C ASN A 635 -23.15 -14.80 18.69
N SER A 636 -23.52 -13.68 18.09
CA SER A 636 -24.84 -13.05 18.23
C SER A 636 -25.91 -13.61 17.30
N SER A 637 -26.26 -14.89 17.47
CA SER A 637 -27.34 -15.56 16.70
C SER A 637 -28.76 -15.39 17.26
N LEU A 638 -28.95 -14.57 18.31
CA LEU A 638 -30.19 -14.48 19.09
C LEU A 638 -30.66 -13.04 19.40
N GLY A 639 -30.11 -12.02 18.74
CA GLY A 639 -30.58 -10.63 18.87
C GLY A 639 -30.12 -9.88 20.13
N GLU A 640 -29.10 -10.37 20.83
CA GLU A 640 -28.38 -9.60 21.86
C GLU A 640 -27.43 -8.56 21.22
N SER A 641 -27.05 -7.53 21.97
CA SER A 641 -26.06 -6.56 21.49
C SER A 641 -24.67 -7.20 21.35
N ALA A 642 -23.98 -6.94 20.24
CA ALA A 642 -22.59 -7.37 20.07
C ALA A 642 -21.66 -6.63 21.04
N THR A 643 -21.70 -5.29 20.98
CA THR A 643 -21.03 -4.40 21.93
C THR A 643 -21.69 -4.50 23.33
N GLN A 644 -20.98 -5.08 24.31
CA GLN A 644 -21.46 -5.26 25.70
C GLN A 644 -20.95 -4.19 26.69
N ARG A 645 -20.01 -3.34 26.27
CA ARG A 645 -19.52 -2.14 26.99
C ARG A 645 -19.11 -1.07 25.99
N THR A 646 -19.06 0.18 26.43
CA THR A 646 -18.62 1.32 25.64
C THR A 646 -17.12 1.19 25.32
N ILE A 647 -16.74 1.35 24.04
CA ILE A 647 -15.37 1.20 23.54
C ILE A 647 -15.01 2.44 22.70
N VAL A 648 -13.78 2.94 22.85
CA VAL A 648 -13.31 4.13 22.14
C VAL A 648 -12.24 3.75 21.12
N HIS A 649 -12.56 3.95 19.84
CA HIS A 649 -11.67 3.74 18.71
C HIS A 649 -11.10 5.09 18.26
N ALA A 650 -9.77 5.26 18.30
CA ALA A 650 -9.12 6.53 17.99
C ALA A 650 -8.31 6.45 16.69
N VAL A 651 -8.55 7.37 15.75
CA VAL A 651 -7.87 7.45 14.44
C VAL A 651 -7.33 8.85 14.20
N LEU A 652 -6.19 8.98 13.53
CA LEU A 652 -5.57 10.26 13.18
C LEU A 652 -5.91 10.67 11.74
N ILE A 653 -6.59 11.82 11.58
CA ILE A 653 -6.93 12.43 10.29
C ILE A 653 -6.31 13.83 10.23
N GLY A 654 -5.26 14.00 9.43
CA GLY A 654 -4.44 15.21 9.47
C GLY A 654 -3.77 15.37 10.84
N GLU A 655 -3.94 16.54 11.48
CA GLU A 655 -3.50 16.79 12.85
C GLU A 655 -4.61 16.49 13.89
N THR A 656 -5.84 16.19 13.44
CA THR A 656 -7.00 15.93 14.30
C THR A 656 -7.09 14.45 14.70
N ARG A 657 -7.10 14.17 16.01
CA ARG A 657 -7.37 12.85 16.59
C ARG A 657 -8.88 12.65 16.74
N VAL A 658 -9.48 11.92 15.82
CA VAL A 658 -10.90 11.53 15.87
C VAL A 658 -11.06 10.36 16.85
N ARG A 659 -12.02 10.45 17.78
CA ARG A 659 -12.40 9.33 18.66
C ARG A 659 -13.85 8.94 18.43
N LEU A 660 -14.06 7.72 17.96
CA LEU A 660 -15.37 7.09 17.82
C LEU A 660 -15.68 6.33 19.12
N ILE A 661 -16.69 6.79 19.85
CA ILE A 661 -17.17 6.15 21.09
C ILE A 661 -18.32 5.23 20.69
N ASP A 662 -18.05 3.93 20.49
CA ASP A 662 -19.07 2.91 20.27
C ASP A 662 -19.77 2.58 21.59
N THR A 663 -21.07 2.36 21.51
CA THR A 663 -21.92 2.12 22.69
C THR A 663 -22.67 0.80 22.58
N PRO A 664 -23.07 0.18 23.71
CA PRO A 664 -24.04 -0.90 23.69
C PRO A 664 -25.33 -0.49 22.97
N GLY A 665 -25.99 -1.44 22.32
CA GLY A 665 -27.29 -1.20 21.71
C GLY A 665 -28.32 -0.73 22.73
N ILE A 666 -28.95 0.40 22.44
CA ILE A 666 -30.07 0.93 23.24
C ILE A 666 -31.33 0.15 22.87
N GLY A 667 -32.16 -0.20 23.85
CA GLY A 667 -33.28 -1.11 23.66
C GLY A 667 -32.84 -2.56 23.76
N ASP A 668 -32.10 -2.89 24.82
CA ASP A 668 -31.58 -4.22 25.07
C ASP A 668 -32.72 -5.23 25.26
N THR A 669 -32.62 -6.43 24.66
CA THR A 669 -33.61 -7.51 24.82
C THR A 669 -33.72 -8.02 26.26
N ARG A 670 -32.75 -7.69 27.11
CA ARG A 670 -32.72 -7.95 28.55
C ARG A 670 -33.48 -6.90 29.38
N GLY A 671 -34.05 -5.87 28.73
CA GLY A 671 -35.02 -4.93 29.28
C GLY A 671 -34.46 -3.66 29.93
N VAL A 672 -35.36 -2.80 30.41
CA VAL A 672 -35.09 -1.41 30.85
C VAL A 672 -33.99 -1.30 31.93
N ASP A 673 -33.88 -2.27 32.83
CA ASP A 673 -32.83 -2.28 33.86
C ASP A 673 -31.43 -2.64 33.30
N GLN A 674 -31.33 -3.08 32.05
CA GLN A 674 -30.07 -3.16 31.31
C GLN A 674 -29.78 -1.85 30.56
N ASP A 675 -30.78 -1.22 29.93
CA ASP A 675 -30.62 0.09 29.29
C ASP A 675 -30.09 1.16 30.26
N LYS A 676 -30.54 1.15 31.52
CA LYS A 676 -29.99 2.01 32.59
C LYS A 676 -28.48 1.81 32.80
N LYS A 677 -28.01 0.56 32.84
CA LYS A 677 -26.57 0.25 32.99
C LYS A 677 -25.78 0.65 31.77
N ASN A 678 -26.36 0.46 30.57
CA ASN A 678 -25.77 0.91 29.31
C ASN A 678 -25.60 2.44 29.34
N MET A 679 -26.59 3.19 29.86
CA MET A 679 -26.51 4.64 30.05
C MET A 679 -25.44 5.06 31.09
N GLU A 680 -25.34 4.36 32.22
CA GLU A 680 -24.29 4.59 33.23
C GLU A 680 -22.87 4.38 32.66
N ASP A 681 -22.67 3.33 31.87
CA ASP A 681 -21.40 2.98 31.20
C ASP A 681 -21.01 4.00 30.10
N ILE A 682 -22.00 4.48 29.33
CA ILE A 682 -21.84 5.60 28.39
C ILE A 682 -21.41 6.87 29.16
N LEU A 683 -22.13 7.27 30.21
CA LEU A 683 -21.83 8.47 30.99
C LEU A 683 -20.46 8.40 31.67
N ALA A 684 -20.07 7.24 32.18
CA ALA A 684 -18.73 7.00 32.76
C ALA A 684 -17.61 7.04 31.71
N THR A 685 -17.92 6.75 30.44
CA THR A 685 -16.97 6.91 29.32
C THR A 685 -16.90 8.36 28.85
N LEU A 686 -18.04 9.04 28.71
CA LEU A 686 -18.09 10.46 28.37
C LEU A 686 -17.39 11.35 29.41
N ALA A 687 -17.44 10.97 30.70
CA ALA A 687 -16.74 11.65 31.78
C ALA A 687 -15.21 11.77 31.60
N GLN A 688 -14.62 11.00 30.68
CA GLN A 688 -13.18 10.99 30.40
C GLN A 688 -12.77 12.02 29.33
N TYR A 689 -13.73 12.71 28.69
CA TYR A 689 -13.48 13.65 27.59
C TYR A 689 -14.12 15.01 27.88
N PRO A 690 -13.39 16.14 27.79
CA PRO A 690 -13.94 17.46 28.13
C PRO A 690 -14.93 18.01 27.08
N LYS A 691 -14.87 17.50 25.83
CA LYS A 691 -15.66 17.98 24.69
C LYS A 691 -16.22 16.83 23.85
N ILE A 692 -17.53 16.82 23.59
CA ILE A 692 -18.18 16.02 22.54
C ILE A 692 -18.42 16.93 21.35
N HIS A 693 -17.97 16.52 20.17
CA HIS A 693 -18.10 17.29 18.94
C HIS A 693 -19.32 16.85 18.12
N GLY A 694 -19.64 15.54 18.18
CA GLY A 694 -20.77 14.96 17.49
C GLY A 694 -21.47 13.84 18.26
N ILE A 695 -22.78 13.70 18.04
CA ILE A 695 -23.60 12.58 18.50
C ILE A 695 -24.30 12.00 17.25
N LEU A 696 -23.82 10.85 16.78
CA LEU A 696 -24.32 10.16 15.60
C LEU A 696 -25.32 9.07 16.02
N ILE A 697 -26.60 9.27 15.72
CA ILE A 697 -27.64 8.26 15.93
C ILE A 697 -27.82 7.47 14.63
N LEU A 698 -27.44 6.20 14.65
CA LEU A 698 -27.63 5.26 13.53
C LEU A 698 -29.01 4.62 13.57
N ILE A 699 -29.70 4.62 12.42
CA ILE A 699 -31.10 4.23 12.25
C ILE A 699 -31.23 3.35 10.99
N PRO A 700 -32.08 2.30 10.98
CA PRO A 700 -32.38 1.55 9.77
C PRO A 700 -33.30 2.34 8.81
N PRO A 701 -33.08 2.26 7.48
CA PRO A 701 -33.99 2.81 6.47
C PRO A 701 -35.31 2.02 6.41
N ASN A 702 -36.30 2.56 5.69
CA ASN A 702 -37.60 1.93 5.37
C ASN A 702 -38.43 1.40 6.59
N THR A 703 -38.19 1.95 7.78
CA THR A 703 -38.91 1.61 9.01
C THR A 703 -40.19 2.45 9.10
N THR A 704 -41.27 1.94 8.48
CA THR A 704 -42.59 2.59 8.41
C THR A 704 -43.25 2.85 9.78
N ARG A 705 -42.81 2.15 10.84
CA ARG A 705 -43.24 2.37 12.23
C ARG A 705 -42.03 2.27 13.16
N LEU A 706 -41.57 3.40 13.70
CA LEU A 706 -40.51 3.44 14.71
C LEU A 706 -40.99 2.74 15.99
N SER A 707 -40.16 1.83 16.50
CA SER A 707 -40.52 0.92 17.59
C SER A 707 -40.87 1.68 18.88
N THR A 708 -41.70 1.10 19.75
CA THR A 708 -41.95 1.66 21.10
C THR A 708 -40.65 1.76 21.88
N MET A 709 -39.70 0.85 21.63
CA MET A 709 -38.36 0.88 22.21
C MET A 709 -37.55 2.09 21.72
N PHE A 710 -37.52 2.37 20.42
CA PHE A 710 -36.87 3.56 19.85
C PHE A 710 -37.43 4.86 20.44
N GLN A 711 -38.76 4.94 20.61
CA GLN A 711 -39.42 6.09 21.22
C GLN A 711 -39.04 6.26 22.71
N PHE A 712 -38.88 5.15 23.44
CA PHE A 712 -38.33 5.16 24.80
C PHE A 712 -36.85 5.58 24.81
N CYS A 713 -36.01 4.99 23.95
CA CYS A 713 -34.58 5.25 23.85
C CYS A 713 -34.26 6.73 23.57
N ILE A 714 -34.93 7.35 22.59
CA ILE A 714 -34.75 8.76 22.27
C ILE A 714 -35.19 9.65 23.44
N LYS A 715 -36.29 9.30 24.13
CA LYS A 715 -36.79 10.05 25.30
C LYS A 715 -35.82 9.95 26.49
N GLU A 716 -35.33 8.75 26.79
CA GLU A 716 -34.42 8.52 27.92
C GLU A 716 -33.04 9.18 27.65
N LEU A 717 -32.53 9.08 26.43
CA LEU A 717 -31.31 9.78 26.01
C LEU A 717 -31.43 11.31 26.17
N LEU A 718 -32.54 11.90 25.72
CA LEU A 718 -32.85 13.33 25.91
C LEU A 718 -33.13 13.71 27.37
N THR A 719 -33.32 12.74 28.26
CA THR A 719 -33.46 12.97 29.72
C THR A 719 -32.10 12.99 30.43
N HIS A 720 -31.06 12.38 29.85
CA HIS A 720 -29.70 12.33 30.42
C HIS A 720 -28.70 13.29 29.78
N LEU A 721 -28.97 13.81 28.58
CA LEU A 721 -28.13 14.81 27.91
C LEU A 721 -28.59 16.25 28.22
N HIS A 722 -27.65 17.16 28.49
CA HIS A 722 -27.99 18.58 28.66
C HIS A 722 -28.47 19.21 27.35
N ARG A 723 -29.43 20.15 27.44
CA ARG A 723 -30.06 20.83 26.29
C ARG A 723 -29.11 21.34 25.22
N ASN A 724 -27.89 21.77 25.57
CA ASN A 724 -26.90 22.26 24.61
C ASN A 724 -26.30 21.16 23.73
N ALA A 725 -26.31 19.89 24.16
CA ALA A 725 -25.79 18.76 23.40
C ALA A 725 -26.58 18.51 22.10
N VAL A 726 -27.85 18.94 22.06
CA VAL A 726 -28.77 18.71 20.95
C VAL A 726 -28.26 19.30 19.63
N ARG A 727 -27.54 20.43 19.68
CA ARG A 727 -26.94 21.07 18.49
C ARG A 727 -25.85 20.23 17.82
N ASN A 728 -25.31 19.23 18.53
CA ASN A 728 -24.27 18.32 18.07
C ASN A 728 -24.85 16.95 17.61
N MET A 729 -26.19 16.78 17.63
CA MET A 729 -26.88 15.54 17.22
C MET A 729 -27.16 15.48 15.71
N VAL A 730 -26.87 14.34 15.10
CA VAL A 730 -27.17 14.03 13.68
C VAL A 730 -27.65 12.57 13.53
N PHE A 731 -28.31 12.29 12.41
CA PHE A 731 -28.95 11.01 12.12
C PHE A 731 -28.29 10.35 10.90
N GLY A 732 -27.76 9.14 11.08
CA GLY A 732 -27.17 8.33 10.02
C GLY A 732 -28.06 7.15 9.65
N PHE A 733 -28.42 7.03 8.38
CA PHE A 733 -29.15 5.88 7.85
C PHE A 733 -28.15 4.86 7.31
N THR A 734 -28.36 3.58 7.60
CA THR A 734 -27.37 2.50 7.37
C THR A 734 -27.92 1.40 6.46
N ASN A 735 -27.13 0.98 5.47
CA ASN A 735 -27.56 0.04 4.43
C ASN A 735 -28.74 0.60 3.62
N THR A 736 -28.62 1.85 3.17
CA THR A 736 -29.65 2.58 2.41
C THR A 736 -29.95 1.99 1.03
N GLY A 737 -29.13 1.05 0.55
CA GLY A 737 -29.32 0.40 -0.75
C GLY A 737 -29.05 1.35 -1.93
N PRO A 738 -29.43 0.95 -3.16
CA PRO A 738 -29.11 1.71 -4.37
C PRO A 738 -29.77 3.09 -4.44
N ASP A 739 -30.82 3.35 -3.64
CA ASP A 739 -31.51 4.64 -3.61
C ASP A 739 -30.77 5.71 -2.79
N LEU A 740 -29.81 5.31 -1.93
CA LEU A 740 -28.91 6.16 -1.14
C LEU A 740 -29.62 7.26 -0.32
N LYS A 741 -30.81 6.94 0.21
CA LYS A 741 -31.72 7.88 0.91
C LYS A 741 -32.23 7.28 2.23
N PRO A 742 -32.76 8.10 3.16
CA PRO A 742 -33.35 7.62 4.42
C PRO A 742 -34.57 6.70 4.28
N GLY A 743 -35.24 6.72 3.13
CA GLY A 743 -36.43 5.91 2.85
C GLY A 743 -37.62 6.24 3.76
N ASP A 744 -38.51 5.28 3.96
CA ASP A 744 -39.78 5.51 4.69
C ASP A 744 -39.60 5.93 6.15
N THR A 745 -38.43 5.68 6.76
CA THR A 745 -38.12 6.09 8.15
C THR A 745 -38.15 7.61 8.33
N PHE A 746 -37.95 8.40 7.27
CA PHE A 746 -37.84 9.86 7.35
C PHE A 746 -39.10 10.51 7.95
N THR A 747 -40.28 10.11 7.49
CA THR A 747 -41.55 10.74 7.88
C THR A 747 -41.90 10.44 9.36
N PRO A 748 -41.88 9.18 9.84
CA PRO A 748 -42.05 8.88 11.26
C PRO A 748 -41.05 9.60 12.17
N LEU A 749 -39.77 9.68 11.77
CA LEU A 749 -38.73 10.35 12.56
C LEU A 749 -38.99 11.86 12.66
N ASN A 750 -39.30 12.51 11.54
CA ASN A 750 -39.64 13.93 11.51
C ASN A 750 -40.88 14.23 12.38
N THR A 751 -41.90 13.36 12.35
CA THR A 751 -43.09 13.48 13.20
C THR A 751 -42.75 13.42 14.70
N ILE A 752 -41.81 12.55 15.12
CA ILE A 752 -41.36 12.52 16.52
C ILE A 752 -40.57 13.77 16.89
N LEU A 753 -39.57 14.15 16.08
CA LEU A 753 -38.70 15.31 16.35
C LEU A 753 -39.49 16.63 16.39
N SER A 754 -40.54 16.76 15.58
CA SER A 754 -41.45 17.92 15.59
C SER A 754 -42.20 18.17 16.90
N LYS A 755 -42.17 17.22 17.85
CA LYS A 755 -42.70 17.39 19.22
C LYS A 755 -41.72 18.14 20.14
N TYR A 756 -40.44 18.21 19.78
CA TYR A 756 -39.36 18.81 20.58
C TYR A 756 -38.89 20.15 19.99
N LYS A 757 -39.83 21.03 19.60
CA LYS A 757 -39.53 22.27 18.85
C LYS A 757 -38.54 23.19 19.55
N GLU A 758 -38.61 23.27 20.89
CA GLU A 758 -37.71 24.08 21.73
C GLU A 758 -36.23 23.68 21.58
N ALA A 759 -35.96 22.45 21.17
CA ALA A 759 -34.62 21.91 21.00
C ALA A 759 -34.08 22.05 19.56
N ASN A 760 -34.84 22.65 18.64
CA ASN A 760 -34.45 22.94 17.24
C ASN A 760 -34.01 21.73 16.38
N LEU A 761 -34.39 20.50 16.78
CA LEU A 761 -34.14 19.27 16.02
C LEU A 761 -34.92 19.28 14.70
N GLN A 762 -34.20 19.38 13.58
CA GLN A 762 -34.75 19.35 12.22
C GLN A 762 -34.00 18.32 11.38
N LEU A 763 -34.73 17.51 10.61
CA LEU A 763 -34.14 16.67 9.57
C LEU A 763 -33.86 17.54 8.33
N ALA A 764 -32.58 17.85 8.10
CA ALA A 764 -32.10 18.62 6.97
C ALA A 764 -30.79 18.00 6.46
N HIS A 765 -30.33 18.39 5.27
CA HIS A 765 -29.10 17.86 4.67
C HIS A 765 -27.91 17.89 5.65
N ARG A 766 -27.74 18.96 6.44
CA ARG A 766 -26.68 19.09 7.45
C ARG A 766 -26.75 18.08 8.62
N THR A 767 -27.94 17.56 8.94
CA THR A 767 -28.21 16.69 10.10
C THR A 767 -28.56 15.25 9.71
N VAL A 768 -28.60 14.93 8.41
CA VAL A 768 -28.97 13.61 7.86
C VAL A 768 -27.84 13.10 6.97
N TYR A 769 -27.44 11.84 7.18
CA TYR A 769 -26.35 11.16 6.47
C TYR A 769 -26.80 9.76 6.02
N CYS A 770 -26.32 9.27 4.89
CA CYS A 770 -26.72 7.99 4.29
C CYS A 770 -25.49 7.12 3.96
N PHE A 771 -25.24 6.11 4.79
CA PHE A 771 -24.06 5.24 4.70
C PHE A 771 -24.42 3.87 4.14
N GLU A 772 -23.68 3.43 3.12
CA GLU A 772 -23.73 2.04 2.65
C GLU A 772 -22.57 1.23 3.27
N SER A 773 -22.83 -0.02 3.64
CA SER A 773 -21.85 -0.94 4.23
C SER A 773 -21.64 -2.22 3.42
N GLU A 774 -22.46 -2.48 2.39
CA GLU A 774 -22.25 -3.62 1.48
C GLU A 774 -20.90 -3.55 0.75
N SER A 775 -20.37 -2.36 0.43
CA SER A 775 -19.03 -2.21 -0.18
C SER A 775 -17.90 -2.66 0.75
N PHE A 776 -18.04 -2.46 2.07
CA PHE A 776 -17.13 -3.03 3.07
C PHE A 776 -17.31 -4.55 3.24
N ARG A 777 -18.54 -5.07 3.15
CA ARG A 777 -18.80 -6.53 3.16
C ARG A 777 -18.21 -7.21 1.92
N TYR A 778 -18.36 -6.60 0.75
CA TYR A 778 -17.74 -7.02 -0.51
C TYR A 778 -16.21 -7.11 -0.36
N LEU A 779 -15.57 -6.07 0.16
CA LEU A 779 -14.13 -6.07 0.47
C LEU A 779 -13.76 -7.21 1.42
N ALA A 780 -14.51 -7.40 2.52
CA ALA A 780 -14.24 -8.43 3.52
C ALA A 780 -14.40 -9.86 2.97
N ALA A 781 -15.36 -10.10 2.08
CA ALA A 781 -15.55 -11.36 1.38
C ALA A 781 -14.42 -11.62 0.37
N HIS A 782 -14.07 -10.61 -0.45
CA HIS A 782 -12.98 -10.69 -1.42
C HIS A 782 -11.65 -11.04 -0.76
N LYS A 783 -11.35 -10.43 0.40
CA LYS A 783 -10.16 -10.75 1.24
C LYS A 783 -10.15 -12.16 1.85
N LYS A 784 -11.24 -12.94 1.73
CA LYS A 784 -11.30 -14.38 2.03
C LYS A 784 -11.35 -15.27 0.77
N GLY A 785 -11.19 -14.70 -0.43
CA GLY A 785 -11.31 -15.43 -1.70
C GLY A 785 -12.75 -15.66 -2.17
N PHE A 786 -13.72 -14.90 -1.66
CA PHE A 786 -15.11 -14.95 -2.08
C PHE A 786 -15.49 -13.70 -2.85
N ASP A 787 -15.60 -13.81 -4.18
CA ASP A 787 -16.24 -12.76 -4.98
C ASP A 787 -17.77 -12.81 -4.78
N MET A 788 -18.37 -11.64 -4.53
CA MET A 788 -19.82 -11.43 -4.45
C MET A 788 -20.39 -10.79 -5.72
N GLY A 789 -19.54 -10.48 -6.71
CA GLY A 789 -19.90 -9.79 -7.94
C GLY A 789 -20.27 -8.32 -7.75
N ARG A 790 -20.68 -7.66 -8.84
CA ARG A 790 -21.10 -6.25 -8.87
C ARG A 790 -20.03 -5.27 -8.33
N TYR A 791 -18.78 -5.42 -8.78
CA TYR A 791 -17.68 -4.52 -8.41
C TYR A 791 -18.05 -3.03 -8.60
N ASP A 792 -18.60 -2.64 -9.76
CA ASP A 792 -18.88 -1.24 -10.08
C ASP A 792 -19.92 -0.61 -9.15
N GLY A 793 -20.92 -1.40 -8.73
CA GLY A 793 -21.91 -0.97 -7.74
C GLY A 793 -21.28 -0.76 -6.37
N ASN A 794 -20.45 -1.71 -5.92
CA ASN A 794 -19.74 -1.61 -4.64
C ASN A 794 -18.70 -0.47 -4.63
N ALA A 795 -18.01 -0.21 -5.76
CA ALA A 795 -17.11 0.93 -5.92
C ALA A 795 -17.87 2.26 -5.88
N SER A 796 -19.06 2.33 -6.49
CA SER A 796 -19.93 3.51 -6.41
C SER A 796 -20.42 3.77 -4.98
N SER A 797 -20.87 2.72 -4.28
CA SER A 797 -21.29 2.79 -2.87
C SER A 797 -20.13 3.09 -1.92
N TRP A 798 -18.90 2.70 -2.26
CA TRP A 798 -17.68 3.09 -1.54
C TRP A 798 -17.46 4.60 -1.63
N GLN A 799 -17.40 5.17 -2.85
CA GLN A 799 -17.16 6.60 -3.03
C GLN A 799 -18.22 7.45 -2.32
N TRP A 800 -19.50 7.12 -2.50
CA TRP A 800 -20.59 7.82 -1.81
C TRP A 800 -20.41 7.80 -0.28
N SER A 801 -20.01 6.65 0.28
CA SER A 801 -19.82 6.52 1.73
C SER A 801 -18.56 7.21 2.23
N VAL A 802 -17.51 7.33 1.41
CA VAL A 802 -16.35 8.20 1.68
C VAL A 802 -16.80 9.66 1.74
N ASP A 803 -17.51 10.13 0.71
CA ASP A 803 -17.98 11.53 0.60
C ASP A 803 -18.92 11.92 1.76
N GLU A 804 -19.84 11.03 2.15
CA GLU A 804 -20.71 11.22 3.32
C GLU A 804 -19.93 11.23 4.64
N CYS A 805 -18.84 10.47 4.76
CA CYS A 805 -17.96 10.50 5.92
C CYS A 805 -17.10 11.78 5.96
N GLU A 806 -16.56 12.25 4.82
CA GLU A 806 -15.88 13.55 4.72
C GLU A 806 -16.83 14.67 5.18
N ARG A 807 -18.08 14.63 4.70
CA ARG A 807 -19.13 15.59 5.07
C ARG A 807 -19.49 15.56 6.56
N LEU A 808 -19.57 14.38 7.16
CA LEU A 808 -19.85 14.20 8.59
C LEU A 808 -18.73 14.81 9.46
N ILE A 809 -17.47 14.48 9.15
CA ILE A 809 -16.30 14.98 9.89
C ILE A 809 -16.19 16.50 9.75
N ALA A 810 -16.32 17.04 8.53
CA ALA A 810 -16.31 18.48 8.29
C ALA A 810 -17.47 19.20 9.03
N HIS A 811 -18.64 18.58 9.14
CA HIS A 811 -19.74 19.15 9.92
C HIS A 811 -19.41 19.19 11.42
N PHE A 812 -18.93 18.10 12.02
CA PHE A 812 -18.57 18.08 13.45
C PHE A 812 -17.37 18.98 13.79
N GLN A 813 -16.44 19.20 12.86
CA GLN A 813 -15.39 20.22 12.99
C GLN A 813 -15.93 21.66 12.90
N SER A 814 -17.03 21.90 12.17
CA SER A 814 -17.59 23.24 11.96
C SER A 814 -18.47 23.77 13.11
N ILE A 815 -18.92 22.90 14.02
CA ILE A 815 -19.85 23.25 15.10
C ILE A 815 -19.15 23.38 16.45
N SER A 816 -19.66 24.29 17.30
CA SER A 816 -19.16 24.43 18.67
C SER A 816 -19.37 23.10 19.43
N PRO A 817 -18.31 22.48 19.98
CA PRO A 817 -18.46 21.24 20.75
C PRO A 817 -19.31 21.45 21.99
N HIS A 818 -20.06 20.43 22.36
CA HIS A 818 -20.72 20.38 23.65
C HIS A 818 -19.68 20.14 24.75
N LEU A 819 -19.67 21.01 25.76
CA LEU A 819 -18.85 20.82 26.96
C LEU A 819 -19.45 19.67 27.76
N VAL A 820 -18.72 18.57 27.86
CA VAL A 820 -19.23 17.37 28.52
C VAL A 820 -19.36 17.62 30.02
N GLU A 821 -18.54 18.52 30.57
CA GLU A 821 -18.72 19.08 31.91
C GLU A 821 -20.16 19.55 32.16
N SER A 822 -20.85 20.19 31.21
CA SER A 822 -22.26 20.59 31.37
C SER A 822 -23.28 19.45 31.26
N THR A 823 -22.86 18.18 31.19
CA THR A 823 -23.72 16.97 31.22
C THR A 823 -23.25 15.99 32.29
N ILE A 824 -21.94 15.97 32.56
CA ILE A 824 -21.40 15.31 33.73
C ILE A 824 -21.85 16.10 34.95
N SER A 825 -21.71 17.43 35.03
CA SER A 825 -22.01 18.30 36.21
C SER A 825 -23.30 17.93 36.94
N LEU A 826 -24.40 17.74 36.20
CA LEU A 826 -25.72 17.38 36.73
C LEU A 826 -25.72 15.96 37.37
N ASN A 827 -24.95 15.03 36.80
CA ASN A 827 -24.65 13.72 37.40
C ASN A 827 -23.47 13.73 38.39
N GLN A 828 -22.54 14.68 38.30
CA GLN A 828 -21.34 14.82 39.12
C GLN A 828 -21.72 15.40 40.46
N ALA A 829 -22.56 16.44 40.49
CA ALA A 829 -23.22 16.91 41.70
C ALA A 829 -24.00 15.77 42.36
N ARG A 830 -24.78 15.00 41.59
CA ARG A 830 -25.49 13.81 42.09
C ARG A 830 -24.55 12.77 42.70
N GLN A 831 -23.43 12.46 42.06
CA GLN A 831 -22.42 11.52 42.55
C GLN A 831 -21.63 12.06 43.75
N ILE A 832 -21.21 13.32 43.74
CA ILE A 832 -20.50 14.02 44.82
C ILE A 832 -21.37 14.00 46.08
N VAL A 833 -22.66 14.35 45.97
CA VAL A 833 -23.59 14.34 47.11
C VAL A 833 -23.83 12.93 47.62
N LEU A 834 -24.04 11.93 46.76
CA LEU A 834 -24.14 10.52 47.17
C LEU A 834 -22.85 10.00 47.86
N GLN A 835 -21.68 10.43 47.40
CA GLN A 835 -20.38 10.02 47.96
C GLN A 835 -20.05 10.73 49.27
N LEU A 836 -20.49 11.98 49.45
CA LEU A 836 -20.15 12.81 50.61
C LEU A 836 -21.22 12.84 51.71
N ALA A 837 -22.49 12.55 51.45
CA ALA A 837 -23.55 12.54 52.48
C ALA A 837 -23.18 11.67 53.69
N ARG A 838 -22.65 10.46 53.45
CA ARG A 838 -22.22 9.54 54.51
C ARG A 838 -20.96 10.02 55.26
N PRO A 839 -19.84 10.42 54.60
CA PRO A 839 -18.72 11.09 55.27
C PRO A 839 -19.10 12.34 56.07
N MET A 840 -19.94 13.23 55.51
CA MET A 840 -20.38 14.46 56.17
C MET A 840 -21.17 14.15 57.44
N ALA A 841 -22.22 13.32 57.36
CA ALA A 841 -23.00 12.92 58.53
C ALA A 841 -22.14 12.27 59.63
N LYS A 842 -21.14 11.44 59.26
CA LYS A 842 -20.24 10.79 60.21
C LYS A 842 -19.20 11.75 60.82
N ILE A 843 -18.82 12.80 60.11
CA ILE A 843 -18.02 13.91 60.64
C ILE A 843 -18.87 14.79 61.56
N THR A 844 -20.13 15.07 61.23
CA THR A 844 -21.09 15.78 62.09
C THR A 844 -21.27 15.07 63.44
N GLU A 845 -21.46 13.74 63.45
CA GLU A 845 -21.50 12.93 64.68
C GLU A 845 -20.26 13.14 65.56
N ILE A 846 -19.08 13.17 64.95
CA ILE A 846 -17.79 13.24 65.65
C ILE A 846 -17.45 14.67 66.11
N ILE A 847 -17.89 15.69 65.38
CA ILE A 847 -17.88 17.07 65.85
C ILE A 847 -18.80 17.20 67.08
N LYS A 848 -20.02 16.65 67.04
CA LYS A 848 -20.92 16.60 68.22
C LYS A 848 -20.28 15.87 69.41
N SER A 849 -19.57 14.76 69.19
CA SER A 849 -18.84 14.05 70.26
C SER A 849 -17.68 14.89 70.86
N THR A 850 -16.93 15.58 70.01
CA THR A 850 -15.81 16.46 70.41
C THR A 850 -16.31 17.67 71.20
N ILE A 851 -17.45 18.22 70.82
CA ILE A 851 -18.13 19.30 71.53
C ILE A 851 -18.63 18.82 72.90
N ALA A 852 -19.16 17.59 73.01
CA ALA A 852 -19.60 17.04 74.29
C ALA A 852 -18.43 16.91 75.29
N VAL A 853 -17.36 16.17 74.94
CA VAL A 853 -16.22 15.93 75.85
C VAL A 853 -15.56 17.24 76.31
N ASN A 854 -15.45 18.25 75.45
CA ASN A 854 -14.92 19.56 75.87
C ASN A 854 -15.94 20.43 76.63
N LYS A 855 -17.25 20.21 76.50
CA LYS A 855 -18.28 20.85 77.34
C LYS A 855 -18.29 20.25 78.75
N ASP A 856 -18.17 18.93 78.87
CA ASP A 856 -18.09 18.23 80.16
C ASP A 856 -16.83 18.68 80.92
N ASP A 857 -15.70 18.82 80.22
CA ASP A 857 -14.48 19.44 80.75
C ASP A 857 -14.69 20.90 81.19
N LEU A 858 -15.43 21.69 80.42
CA LEU A 858 -15.73 23.10 80.75
C LEU A 858 -16.68 23.22 81.95
N GLU A 859 -17.63 22.30 82.13
CA GLU A 859 -18.49 22.27 83.31
C GLU A 859 -17.69 21.91 84.56
N ASP A 860 -16.82 20.90 84.48
CA ASP A 860 -15.84 20.59 85.53
C ASP A 860 -14.96 21.81 85.88
N LEU A 861 -14.38 22.47 84.88
CA LEU A 861 -13.53 23.64 85.04
C LEU A 861 -14.29 24.86 85.62
N LYS A 862 -15.61 24.95 85.47
CA LYS A 862 -16.44 26.05 86.00
C LYS A 862 -17.04 25.75 87.38
N THR A 863 -17.27 24.48 87.71
CA THR A 863 -17.99 24.08 88.94
C THR A 863 -17.08 23.58 90.05
N LYS A 864 -15.86 23.14 89.75
CA LYS A 864 -14.94 22.51 90.71
C LYS A 864 -13.70 23.37 90.96
N ASN A 865 -13.31 23.50 92.23
CA ASN A 865 -12.00 24.03 92.60
C ASN A 865 -10.95 22.93 92.38
N LEU A 866 -10.26 22.98 91.24
CA LEU A 866 -9.30 21.95 90.85
C LEU A 866 -7.90 22.27 91.38
N ASN A 867 -7.17 21.25 91.81
CA ASN A 867 -5.75 21.37 92.17
C ASN A 867 -4.88 21.29 90.91
N LYS A 868 -3.58 21.59 91.02
CA LYS A 868 -2.62 21.59 89.90
C LYS A 868 -2.63 20.25 89.13
N ALA A 869 -2.64 19.10 89.80
CA ALA A 869 -2.62 17.80 89.14
C ALA A 869 -3.94 17.44 88.40
N ASP A 870 -5.07 18.03 88.79
CA ASP A 870 -6.35 17.86 88.09
C ASP A 870 -6.55 18.89 86.96
N LEU A 871 -5.91 20.07 87.06
CA LEU A 871 -5.77 21.00 85.94
C LEU A 871 -4.82 20.45 84.87
N GLU A 872 -3.71 19.83 85.27
CA GLU A 872 -2.76 19.16 84.35
C GLU A 872 -3.42 18.05 83.53
N LYS A 873 -4.37 17.29 84.10
CA LYS A 873 -5.18 16.30 83.36
C LYS A 873 -6.15 16.92 82.36
N LYS A 874 -6.53 18.20 82.54
CA LYS A 874 -7.51 18.92 81.71
C LYS A 874 -6.89 19.99 80.79
N LEU A 875 -5.57 20.16 80.81
CA LEU A 875 -4.76 20.99 79.90
C LEU A 875 -5.03 20.72 78.41
N THR A 876 -5.54 19.54 78.09
CA THR A 876 -5.67 19.03 76.74
C THR A 876 -7.03 19.35 76.13
N VAL A 877 -7.05 19.94 74.93
CA VAL A 877 -8.23 19.93 74.08
C VAL A 877 -8.26 18.58 73.36
N ALA A 878 -9.20 17.72 73.75
CA ALA A 878 -9.46 16.46 73.06
C ALA A 878 -10.21 16.75 71.75
N LYS A 879 -9.74 16.19 70.63
CA LYS A 879 -10.40 16.28 69.32
C LYS A 879 -10.57 14.87 68.76
N HIS A 880 -11.81 14.41 68.61
CA HIS A 880 -12.05 13.12 67.97
C HIS A 880 -11.97 13.29 66.45
N VAL A 881 -11.28 12.35 65.80
CA VAL A 881 -10.90 12.37 64.39
C VAL A 881 -11.11 10.98 63.80
N LEU A 882 -11.48 10.93 62.51
CA LEU A 882 -11.45 9.69 61.74
C LEU A 882 -10.14 9.61 60.95
N ALA A 883 -9.38 8.54 61.16
CA ALA A 883 -8.30 8.16 60.27
C ALA A 883 -8.85 7.19 59.19
N PRO A 884 -8.87 7.55 57.89
CA PRO A 884 -9.17 6.62 56.82
C PRO A 884 -7.96 5.74 56.52
N GLU A 885 -7.99 4.49 56.96
CA GLU A 885 -7.03 3.46 56.54
C GLU A 885 -7.51 2.84 55.23
N ALA A 886 -6.78 3.07 54.13
CA ALA A 886 -7.06 2.43 52.85
C ALA A 886 -6.74 0.92 52.91
N LEU A 887 -7.69 0.08 52.48
CA LEU A 887 -7.48 -1.36 52.40
C LEU A 887 -6.70 -1.71 51.12
N PRO A 888 -5.74 -2.67 51.15
CA PRO A 888 -4.95 -3.03 49.97
C PRO A 888 -5.78 -3.48 48.75
N MET A 889 -6.94 -4.09 49.01
CA MET A 889 -8.01 -4.31 48.04
C MET A 889 -9.38 -4.20 48.75
N PRO A 890 -10.46 -3.79 48.07
CA PRO A 890 -11.78 -3.68 48.70
C PRO A 890 -12.33 -5.04 49.16
N ARG A 891 -12.91 -5.12 50.36
CA ARG A 891 -13.63 -6.32 50.84
C ARG A 891 -15.14 -6.19 50.65
N THR A 892 -15.85 -7.30 50.50
CA THR A 892 -17.32 -7.36 50.52
C THR A 892 -17.80 -7.98 51.83
N VAL A 893 -18.65 -7.25 52.54
CA VAL A 893 -19.29 -7.69 53.79
C VAL A 893 -20.81 -7.76 53.61
N CYS A 894 -21.48 -8.51 54.48
CA CYS A 894 -22.94 -8.54 54.57
C CYS A 894 -23.42 -7.69 55.77
N THR A 895 -24.43 -6.85 55.55
CA THR A 895 -25.02 -5.96 56.57
C THR A 895 -26.24 -6.56 57.27
N ASN A 896 -26.66 -7.78 56.91
CA ASN A 896 -27.75 -8.48 57.58
C ASN A 896 -27.41 -8.74 59.06
N SER A 897 -28.40 -8.62 59.95
CA SER A 897 -28.23 -8.81 61.41
C SER A 897 -27.73 -10.19 61.83
N LYS A 898 -27.83 -11.21 60.97
CA LYS A 898 -27.26 -12.55 61.18
C LYS A 898 -25.79 -12.70 60.76
N CYS A 899 -25.21 -11.67 60.14
CA CYS A 899 -23.85 -11.69 59.56
C CYS A 899 -22.90 -10.65 60.15
N ILE A 900 -23.37 -9.93 61.16
CA ILE A 900 -22.60 -9.03 62.01
C ILE A 900 -22.50 -9.63 63.42
N ASP A 901 -21.45 -9.26 64.13
CA ASP A 901 -21.22 -9.53 65.54
C ASP A 901 -20.79 -8.23 66.23
N TYR A 902 -20.88 -8.20 67.56
CA TYR A 902 -20.63 -7.00 68.35
C TYR A 902 -19.45 -7.22 69.30
N HIS A 903 -18.27 -6.76 68.89
CA HIS A 903 -17.08 -6.83 69.73
C HIS A 903 -16.99 -5.59 70.60
N ARG A 904 -16.92 -5.79 71.92
CA ARG A 904 -16.53 -4.74 72.85
C ARG A 904 -15.02 -4.67 72.85
N ASP A 905 -14.47 -3.51 72.50
CA ASP A 905 -13.05 -3.27 72.61
C ASP A 905 -12.66 -3.09 74.09
N VAL A 906 -11.49 -3.63 74.47
CA VAL A 906 -11.06 -3.76 75.87
C VAL A 906 -10.48 -2.45 76.41
N GLU A 907 -9.98 -1.58 75.52
CA GLU A 907 -9.34 -0.31 75.90
C GLU A 907 -10.24 0.93 75.74
N SER A 908 -11.34 0.87 74.97
CA SER A 908 -12.12 2.05 74.58
C SER A 908 -13.61 2.06 74.98
N GLU A 909 -14.13 0.99 75.60
CA GLU A 909 -15.57 0.71 75.82
C GLU A 909 -16.46 0.66 74.55
N GLU A 910 -15.97 1.00 73.36
CA GLU A 910 -16.80 1.06 72.16
C GLU A 910 -17.22 -0.34 71.69
N VAL A 911 -18.48 -0.46 71.27
CA VAL A 911 -19.03 -1.66 70.66
C VAL A 911 -18.95 -1.53 69.14
N ALA A 912 -17.85 -2.04 68.60
CA ALA A 912 -17.56 -2.09 67.17
C ALA A 912 -18.42 -3.16 66.48
N ILE A 913 -18.91 -2.84 65.28
CA ILE A 913 -19.58 -3.81 64.40
C ILE A 913 -18.48 -4.62 63.70
N VAL A 914 -18.34 -5.89 64.06
CA VAL A 914 -17.49 -6.83 63.34
C VAL A 914 -18.35 -7.56 62.32
N TYR A 915 -18.00 -7.47 61.04
CA TYR A 915 -18.68 -8.22 59.99
C TYR A 915 -18.28 -9.70 60.05
N LYS A 916 -18.97 -10.45 60.93
CA LYS A 916 -18.78 -11.89 61.20
C LYS A 916 -18.62 -12.72 59.92
N THR A 917 -19.38 -12.37 58.89
CA THR A 917 -19.27 -12.97 57.56
C THR A 917 -18.68 -11.97 56.56
N ILE A 918 -17.36 -12.00 56.40
CA ILE A 918 -16.70 -11.41 55.24
C ILE A 918 -17.04 -12.27 54.03
N CYS A 919 -17.96 -11.80 53.19
CA CYS A 919 -18.43 -12.54 52.03
C CYS A 919 -17.36 -12.64 50.93
N HIS A 920 -16.44 -11.68 50.83
CA HIS A 920 -15.28 -11.76 49.94
C HIS A 920 -14.16 -10.84 50.45
N ASP A 921 -13.02 -11.38 50.85
CA ASP A 921 -11.86 -10.57 51.19
C ASP A 921 -10.95 -10.44 49.95
N GLY A 922 -10.46 -9.23 49.66
CA GLY A 922 -9.61 -8.97 48.49
C GLY A 922 -10.33 -9.00 47.14
N CYS A 923 -11.43 -8.25 46.98
CA CYS A 923 -12.21 -8.25 45.75
C CYS A 923 -11.51 -7.53 44.59
N SER A 924 -11.34 -8.24 43.47
CA SER A 924 -10.83 -7.71 42.19
C SER A 924 -11.75 -6.69 41.49
N ALA A 925 -12.94 -6.42 42.06
CA ALA A 925 -13.81 -5.34 41.64
C ALA A 925 -13.24 -3.97 42.04
N ARG A 926 -12.24 -3.48 41.29
CA ARG A 926 -11.72 -2.12 41.42
C ARG A 926 -12.83 -1.09 41.21
N GLY A 927 -12.89 -0.11 42.11
CA GLY A 927 -13.88 0.97 42.15
C GLY A 927 -15.10 0.65 43.01
N LEU A 928 -15.48 1.57 43.90
CA LEU A 928 -16.66 1.47 44.79
C LEU A 928 -18.01 1.31 44.06
N ILE A 929 -18.04 1.55 42.75
CA ILE A 929 -19.25 1.64 41.92
C ILE A 929 -19.47 0.37 41.06
N LYS A 930 -18.57 -0.63 41.12
CA LYS A 930 -18.87 -1.93 40.48
C LYS A 930 -20.03 -2.61 41.20
N SER A 931 -21.05 -3.00 40.43
CA SER A 931 -22.21 -3.72 40.97
C SER A 931 -21.76 -4.95 41.75
N LEU A 932 -22.25 -5.08 42.99
CA LEU A 932 -21.96 -6.20 43.90
C LEU A 932 -22.26 -7.57 43.27
N ARG A 933 -23.12 -7.66 42.24
CA ARG A 933 -23.35 -8.88 41.43
C ARG A 933 -22.10 -9.38 40.70
N THR A 934 -21.07 -8.56 40.54
CA THR A 934 -19.75 -8.92 39.97
C THR A 934 -18.75 -9.42 41.02
N CYS A 935 -19.06 -9.29 42.31
CA CYS A 935 -18.28 -9.90 43.38
C CYS A 935 -18.38 -11.44 43.27
N SER A 936 -17.26 -12.13 43.41
CA SER A 936 -17.17 -13.60 43.31
C SER A 936 -18.15 -14.33 44.25
N ALA A 937 -18.50 -13.69 45.37
CA ALA A 937 -19.42 -14.18 46.38
C ALA A 937 -20.89 -14.08 46.01
N ILE A 938 -21.30 -13.26 45.03
CA ILE A 938 -22.70 -13.16 44.62
C ILE A 938 -22.98 -14.14 43.46
N ARG A 939 -24.11 -14.85 43.52
CA ARG A 939 -24.65 -15.66 42.43
C ARG A 939 -25.30 -14.71 41.42
N ALA A 940 -24.52 -14.22 40.44
CA ALA A 940 -24.89 -13.14 39.50
C ALA A 940 -26.34 -13.18 38.97
N ILE A 941 -26.84 -14.36 38.58
CA ILE A 941 -28.21 -14.59 38.10
C ILE A 941 -29.25 -14.33 39.22
N ARG A 942 -29.14 -15.03 40.36
CA ARG A 942 -30.13 -14.98 41.46
C ARG A 942 -29.99 -13.79 42.41
N GLY A 943 -28.86 -13.06 42.37
CA GLY A 943 -28.61 -11.94 43.28
C GLY A 943 -28.41 -12.34 44.75
N THR A 944 -28.20 -13.62 45.06
CA THR A 944 -27.96 -14.11 46.44
C THR A 944 -26.50 -14.45 46.68
N CYS A 945 -26.02 -14.27 47.91
CA CYS A 945 -24.66 -14.61 48.29
C CYS A 945 -24.42 -16.13 48.32
N LYS A 946 -23.18 -16.54 48.06
CA LYS A 946 -22.69 -17.92 48.16
C LYS A 946 -22.23 -18.29 49.57
N ILE A 947 -21.92 -17.29 50.41
CA ILE A 947 -21.37 -17.50 51.77
C ILE A 947 -22.45 -17.32 52.84
N CYS A 948 -23.23 -16.23 52.80
CA CYS A 948 -24.28 -15.96 53.80
C CYS A 948 -25.72 -16.13 53.29
N GLU A 949 -25.90 -16.49 52.01
CA GLU A 949 -27.18 -16.69 51.30
C GLU A 949 -28.12 -15.46 51.20
N HIS A 950 -27.89 -14.40 51.97
CA HIS A 950 -28.59 -13.12 51.90
C HIS A 950 -28.51 -12.43 50.52
N HIS A 951 -29.46 -11.54 50.24
CA HIS A 951 -29.57 -10.86 48.95
C HIS A 951 -28.47 -9.79 48.76
N VAL A 952 -28.13 -9.49 47.51
CA VAL A 952 -27.05 -8.56 47.13
C VAL A 952 -27.28 -7.12 47.64
N ASN A 953 -28.52 -6.74 47.94
CA ASN A 953 -28.84 -5.45 48.56
C ASN A 953 -28.42 -5.38 50.04
N GLU A 954 -28.20 -6.53 50.70
CA GLU A 954 -27.72 -6.62 52.09
C GLU A 954 -26.18 -6.80 52.13
N HIS A 955 -25.48 -6.26 51.14
CA HIS A 955 -24.03 -6.37 50.98
C HIS A 955 -23.42 -5.01 50.63
N MET A 956 -22.15 -4.82 50.98
CA MET A 956 -21.42 -3.57 50.77
C MET A 956 -19.95 -3.82 50.46
N HIS A 957 -19.39 -3.03 49.55
CA HIS A 957 -17.93 -2.95 49.36
C HIS A 957 -17.33 -1.93 50.34
N ILE A 958 -16.29 -2.33 51.07
CA ILE A 958 -15.48 -1.48 51.94
C ILE A 958 -14.09 -1.39 51.32
N ALA A 959 -13.69 -0.18 50.93
CA ALA A 959 -12.37 0.11 50.35
C ALA A 959 -11.41 0.80 51.34
N TYR A 960 -11.94 1.34 52.43
CA TYR A 960 -11.20 1.94 53.54
C TYR A 960 -11.94 1.70 54.84
N GLU A 961 -11.23 1.62 55.95
CA GLU A 961 -11.79 1.57 57.29
C GLU A 961 -11.54 2.90 58.00
N LEU A 962 -12.56 3.42 58.69
CA LEU A 962 -12.50 4.69 59.41
C LEU A 962 -12.28 4.39 60.89
N ARG A 963 -11.02 4.44 61.35
CA ARG A 963 -10.71 4.25 62.78
C ARG A 963 -10.97 5.55 63.55
N PRO A 964 -11.69 5.50 64.69
CA PRO A 964 -11.67 6.59 65.66
C PRO A 964 -10.24 6.82 66.18
N LYS A 965 -9.86 8.08 66.31
CA LYS A 965 -8.61 8.50 66.96
C LYS A 965 -8.88 9.79 67.73
N THR A 966 -8.47 9.86 68.98
CA THR A 966 -8.46 11.12 69.73
C THR A 966 -7.13 11.81 69.54
N GLU A 967 -7.14 12.97 68.89
CA GLU A 967 -5.99 13.88 68.85
C GLU A 967 -6.02 14.76 70.10
N ILE A 968 -4.92 14.73 70.85
CA ILE A 968 -4.79 15.40 72.15
C ILE A 968 -3.92 16.63 71.95
N VAL A 969 -4.52 17.82 71.99
CA VAL A 969 -3.79 19.10 71.84
C VAL A 969 -3.52 19.68 73.22
N ILE A 970 -2.30 19.52 73.71
CA ILE A 970 -1.80 20.18 74.93
C ILE A 970 -1.61 21.67 74.62
N ASN A 971 -2.20 22.57 75.42
CA ASN A 971 -1.85 23.99 75.32
C ASN A 971 -0.52 24.26 76.03
N GLN A 972 0.52 24.62 75.25
CA GLN A 972 1.88 24.82 75.77
C GLN A 972 2.04 26.08 76.62
N ASP A 973 1.18 27.09 76.45
CA ASP A 973 1.27 28.34 77.20
C ASP A 973 0.67 28.17 78.60
N VAL A 974 -0.48 27.51 78.73
CA VAL A 974 -1.06 27.15 80.04
C VAL A 974 -0.20 26.10 80.75
N ALA A 975 0.48 25.20 80.03
CA ALA A 975 1.44 24.27 80.62
C ALA A 975 2.60 25.01 81.30
N LYS A 976 3.20 26.03 80.64
CA LYS A 976 4.24 26.87 81.25
C LYS A 976 3.75 27.63 82.47
N LEU A 977 2.56 28.23 82.43
CA LEU A 977 2.01 28.98 83.58
C LEU A 977 1.79 28.07 84.81
N LEU A 978 1.46 26.79 84.58
CA LEU A 978 1.41 25.79 85.64
C LEU A 978 2.82 25.36 86.13
N GLU A 979 3.83 25.31 85.27
CA GLU A 979 5.24 25.07 85.65
C GLU A 979 5.85 26.25 86.43
N GLU A 980 5.60 27.48 86.02
CA GLU A 980 6.10 28.74 86.60
C GLU A 980 5.45 29.07 87.96
N GLY A 981 4.40 28.33 88.36
CA GLY A 981 3.85 28.37 89.71
C GLY A 981 2.77 29.42 89.95
N GLU A 982 2.07 29.87 88.90
CA GLU A 982 0.92 30.77 89.06
C GLU A 982 -0.20 30.14 89.92
N THR A 983 -1.06 31.01 90.46
CA THR A 983 -2.25 30.56 91.19
C THR A 983 -3.18 29.74 90.28
N SER A 984 -3.68 28.61 90.77
CA SER A 984 -4.52 27.68 89.98
C SER A 984 -5.71 28.36 89.32
N ILE A 985 -6.27 29.40 89.94
CA ILE A 985 -7.40 30.20 89.45
C ILE A 985 -7.08 30.89 88.11
N ALA A 986 -5.86 31.41 87.92
CA ALA A 986 -5.47 32.10 86.69
C ALA A 986 -5.37 31.13 85.51
N ALA A 987 -4.61 30.04 85.68
CA ALA A 987 -4.49 28.96 84.70
C ALA A 987 -5.85 28.30 84.39
N GLN A 988 -6.70 28.09 85.40
CA GLN A 988 -8.06 27.57 85.24
C GLN A 988 -8.94 28.51 84.39
N LYS A 989 -8.89 29.82 84.61
CA LYS A 989 -9.62 30.81 83.78
C LYS A 989 -9.14 30.83 82.34
N GLN A 990 -7.83 30.83 82.10
CA GLN A 990 -7.27 30.84 80.75
C GLN A 990 -7.59 29.53 79.99
N LEU A 991 -7.55 28.39 80.69
CA LEU A 991 -7.95 27.09 80.13
C LEU A 991 -9.44 27.03 79.75
N ILE A 992 -10.32 27.67 80.53
CA ILE A 992 -11.73 27.87 80.16
C ILE A 992 -11.84 28.68 78.87
N GLU A 993 -11.23 29.87 78.80
CA GLU A 993 -11.30 30.74 77.62
C GLU A 993 -10.81 30.02 76.34
N ILE A 994 -9.73 29.24 76.44
CA ILE A 994 -9.19 28.42 75.34
C ILE A 994 -10.16 27.29 74.93
N LYS A 995 -10.73 26.52 75.88
CA LYS A 995 -11.68 25.46 75.58
C LYS A 995 -13.01 26.01 75.02
N GLU A 996 -13.50 27.14 75.53
CA GLU A 996 -14.68 27.83 75.00
C GLU A 996 -14.46 28.30 73.57
N GLN A 997 -13.31 28.92 73.27
CA GLN A 997 -12.96 29.30 71.91
C GLN A 997 -12.94 28.07 70.97
N LYS A 998 -12.35 26.95 71.40
CA LYS A 998 -12.29 25.73 70.57
C LYS A 998 -13.65 25.07 70.37
N VAL A 999 -14.50 25.02 71.39
CA VAL A 999 -15.90 24.57 71.25
C VAL A 999 -16.68 25.46 70.28
N LYS A 1000 -16.46 26.79 70.30
CA LYS A 1000 -17.06 27.74 69.35
C LYS A 1000 -16.54 27.55 67.92
N GLU A 1001 -15.25 27.27 67.74
CA GLU A 1001 -14.67 26.92 66.43
C GLU A 1001 -15.29 25.61 65.88
N PHE A 1002 -15.45 24.58 66.71
CA PHE A 1002 -16.06 23.31 66.30
C PHE A 1002 -17.54 23.45 65.91
N LEU A 1003 -18.33 24.24 66.66
CA LEU A 1003 -19.70 24.60 66.28
C LEU A 1003 -19.73 25.35 64.93
N GLY A 1004 -18.82 26.30 64.73
CA GLY A 1004 -18.71 27.06 63.47
C GLY A 1004 -18.23 26.25 62.25
N GLU A 1005 -17.82 24.99 62.41
CA GLU A 1005 -17.61 24.01 61.34
C GLU A 1005 -18.78 23.04 61.19
N HIS A 1006 -19.36 22.58 62.31
CA HIS A 1006 -20.59 21.78 62.34
C HIS A 1006 -21.69 22.38 61.47
N ASP A 1007 -22.01 23.65 61.72
CA ASP A 1007 -23.17 24.31 61.10
C ASP A 1007 -22.97 24.48 59.58
N LYS A 1008 -21.73 24.72 59.14
CA LYS A 1008 -21.38 24.82 57.71
C LYS A 1008 -21.43 23.49 56.98
N ILE A 1009 -21.07 22.39 57.66
CA ILE A 1009 -21.17 21.03 57.10
C ILE A 1009 -22.66 20.65 56.96
N GLN A 1010 -23.49 20.98 57.95
CA GLN A 1010 -24.93 20.69 57.91
C GLN A 1010 -25.69 21.59 56.92
N GLU A 1011 -25.36 22.88 56.84
CA GLU A 1011 -25.90 23.79 55.83
C GLU A 1011 -25.58 23.31 54.41
N ALA A 1012 -24.33 22.92 54.14
CA ALA A 1012 -23.93 22.37 52.84
C ALA A 1012 -24.70 21.08 52.50
N ALA A 1013 -24.91 20.17 53.47
CA ALA A 1013 -25.72 18.97 53.26
C ALA A 1013 -27.18 19.31 52.90
N CYS A 1014 -27.77 20.32 53.52
CA CYS A 1014 -29.11 20.80 53.20
C CYS A 1014 -29.17 21.46 51.80
N GLN A 1015 -28.22 22.35 51.48
CA GLN A 1015 -28.12 22.99 50.15
C GLN A 1015 -27.98 21.95 49.02
N PHE A 1016 -27.11 20.95 49.21
CA PHE A 1016 -26.93 19.84 48.27
C PHE A 1016 -28.20 19.00 48.09
N SER A 1017 -28.94 18.74 49.18
CA SER A 1017 -30.18 17.97 49.13
C SER A 1017 -31.31 18.73 48.40
N LEU A 1018 -31.41 20.04 48.63
CA LEU A 1018 -32.32 20.93 47.89
C LEU A 1018 -31.94 21.09 46.41
N PHE A 1019 -30.63 21.14 46.10
CA PHE A 1019 -30.12 21.17 44.72
C PHE A 1019 -30.58 19.95 43.92
N LEU A 1020 -30.44 18.74 44.48
CA LEU A 1020 -30.89 17.52 43.82
C LEU A 1020 -32.42 17.45 43.71
N LYS A 1021 -33.15 17.81 44.77
CA LYS A 1021 -34.62 17.83 44.80
C LYS A 1021 -35.24 18.76 43.74
N ARG A 1022 -34.57 19.87 43.39
CA ARG A 1022 -35.00 20.80 42.32
C ARG A 1022 -34.59 20.35 40.91
N ASN A 1023 -33.44 19.66 40.75
CA ASN A 1023 -32.91 19.27 39.44
C ASN A 1023 -33.26 17.82 39.02
N SER A 1024 -34.08 17.10 39.79
CA SER A 1024 -34.53 15.73 39.49
C SER A 1024 -35.98 15.67 38.99
N ILE A 1025 -36.21 15.02 37.84
CA ILE A 1025 -37.56 14.85 37.23
C ILE A 1025 -38.41 13.78 37.94
N ALA A 1026 -37.79 12.88 38.71
CA ALA A 1026 -38.45 11.91 39.58
C ALA A 1026 -38.09 12.18 41.05
N ALA A 1027 -39.01 11.89 41.97
CA ALA A 1027 -38.87 12.20 43.39
C ALA A 1027 -37.56 11.62 43.98
N TYR A 1028 -36.70 12.51 44.48
CA TYR A 1028 -35.42 12.17 45.06
C TYR A 1028 -35.52 12.13 46.60
N ASN A 1029 -35.14 11.00 47.20
CA ASN A 1029 -35.02 10.85 48.65
C ASN A 1029 -33.71 11.46 49.15
N ASP A 1030 -33.73 12.03 50.36
CA ASP A 1030 -32.54 12.62 50.98
C ASP A 1030 -31.59 11.52 51.47
N ALA A 1031 -30.44 11.38 50.82
CA ALA A 1031 -29.41 10.39 51.13
C ALA A 1031 -28.79 10.57 52.54
N THR A 1032 -28.94 11.75 53.15
CA THR A 1032 -28.55 12.02 54.54
C THR A 1032 -29.55 11.37 55.50
N ILE A 1033 -30.86 11.47 55.20
CA ILE A 1033 -31.93 10.83 55.98
C ILE A 1033 -31.86 9.31 55.85
N ASP A 1034 -31.70 8.77 54.63
CA ASP A 1034 -31.55 7.32 54.41
C ASP A 1034 -30.39 6.71 55.23
N TYR A 1035 -29.27 7.44 55.37
CA TYR A 1035 -28.14 7.04 56.20
C TYR A 1035 -28.40 7.19 57.71
N LEU A 1036 -29.03 8.28 58.15
CA LEU A 1036 -29.39 8.47 59.56
C LEU A 1036 -30.40 7.40 60.01
N ASP A 1037 -31.37 7.05 59.17
CA ASP A 1037 -32.29 5.93 59.41
C ASP A 1037 -31.52 4.60 59.49
N GLN A 1038 -30.46 4.40 58.71
CA GLN A 1038 -29.59 3.22 58.87
C GLN A 1038 -28.87 3.23 60.23
N GLN A 1039 -28.26 4.34 60.66
CA GLN A 1039 -27.56 4.41 61.95
C GLN A 1039 -28.51 4.28 63.15
N ILE A 1040 -29.72 4.85 63.08
CA ILE A 1040 -30.77 4.68 64.10
C ILE A 1040 -31.19 3.21 64.20
N ARG A 1041 -31.34 2.49 63.08
CA ARG A 1041 -31.60 1.03 63.08
C ARG A 1041 -30.44 0.23 63.68
N GLU A 1042 -29.19 0.57 63.35
CA GLU A 1042 -27.99 -0.09 63.89
C GLU A 1042 -27.84 0.12 65.41
N GLU A 1043 -27.98 1.35 65.92
CA GLU A 1043 -27.90 1.63 67.36
C GLU A 1043 -29.13 1.15 68.14
N THR A 1044 -30.34 1.15 67.55
CA THR A 1044 -31.52 0.49 68.16
C THR A 1044 -31.26 -1.00 68.37
N GLY A 1045 -30.57 -1.66 67.43
CA GLY A 1045 -30.11 -3.05 67.59
C GLY A 1045 -29.15 -3.22 68.77
N LYS A 1046 -28.17 -2.32 68.93
CA LYS A 1046 -27.22 -2.37 70.06
C LYS A 1046 -27.90 -2.11 71.41
N VAL A 1047 -28.81 -1.13 71.48
CA VAL A 1047 -29.56 -0.80 72.71
C VAL A 1047 -30.48 -1.96 73.11
N THR A 1048 -31.21 -2.56 72.16
CA THR A 1048 -32.08 -3.72 72.44
C THR A 1048 -31.31 -4.99 72.82
N PHE A 1049 -30.04 -5.13 72.41
CA PHE A 1049 -29.14 -6.19 72.85
C PHE A 1049 -28.39 -5.88 74.17
N GLY A 1050 -28.68 -4.75 74.83
CA GLY A 1050 -28.06 -4.37 76.10
C GLY A 1050 -26.60 -3.90 76.01
N GLY A 1051 -26.14 -3.51 74.81
CA GLY A 1051 -24.76 -3.03 74.57
C GLY A 1051 -24.63 -1.59 74.06
N GLY A 1052 -25.72 -0.96 73.63
CA GLY A 1052 -25.74 0.42 73.11
C GLY A 1052 -25.93 1.46 74.21
N LYS A 1053 -25.19 2.58 74.15
CA LYS A 1053 -25.37 3.74 75.04
C LYS A 1053 -26.59 4.53 74.57
N ARG A 1054 -27.70 4.55 75.34
CA ARG A 1054 -29.00 5.12 74.94
C ARG A 1054 -28.87 6.56 74.43
N ASP A 1055 -28.07 7.38 75.10
CA ASP A 1055 -27.80 8.77 74.73
C ASP A 1055 -27.25 8.95 73.30
N ARG A 1056 -26.60 7.94 72.71
CA ARG A 1056 -26.17 7.98 71.30
C ARG A 1056 -27.35 7.85 70.35
N LEU A 1057 -28.29 6.96 70.65
CA LEU A 1057 -29.52 6.80 69.88
C LEU A 1057 -30.37 8.08 69.93
N ASP A 1058 -30.53 8.67 71.12
CA ASP A 1058 -31.22 9.95 71.30
C ASP A 1058 -30.55 11.10 70.52
N ARG A 1059 -29.22 11.15 70.48
CA ARG A 1059 -28.46 12.12 69.65
C ARG A 1059 -28.64 11.90 68.14
N LEU A 1060 -28.76 10.66 67.67
CA LEU A 1060 -29.04 10.37 66.25
C LEU A 1060 -30.48 10.75 65.88
N GLU A 1061 -31.46 10.42 66.73
CA GLU A 1061 -32.86 10.82 66.58
C GLU A 1061 -33.07 12.35 66.65
N ALA A 1062 -32.24 13.06 67.43
CA ALA A 1062 -32.18 14.52 67.42
C ALA A 1062 -31.58 15.04 66.10
N SER A 1063 -30.40 14.56 65.70
CA SER A 1063 -29.71 15.03 64.49
C SER A 1063 -30.50 14.78 63.20
N ARG A 1064 -31.34 13.74 63.15
CA ARG A 1064 -32.28 13.48 62.07
C ARG A 1064 -33.36 14.57 61.97
N ARG A 1065 -33.97 14.95 63.10
CA ARG A 1065 -34.99 16.00 63.16
C ARG A 1065 -34.41 17.38 62.85
N GLU A 1066 -33.22 17.69 63.36
CA GLU A 1066 -32.50 18.93 63.04
C GLU A 1066 -32.25 19.10 61.53
N HIS A 1067 -31.88 18.03 60.83
CA HIS A 1067 -31.68 18.05 59.38
C HIS A 1067 -33.01 18.21 58.61
N GLU A 1068 -34.05 17.46 58.98
CA GLU A 1068 -35.40 17.60 58.39
C GLU A 1068 -35.98 19.02 58.55
N GLU A 1069 -35.80 19.63 59.73
CA GLU A 1069 -36.24 20.99 60.02
C GLU A 1069 -35.42 22.03 59.25
N MET A 1070 -34.08 21.90 59.20
CA MET A 1070 -33.21 22.81 58.46
C MET A 1070 -33.48 22.79 56.94
N VAL A 1071 -33.68 21.61 56.35
CA VAL A 1071 -34.09 21.47 54.94
C VAL A 1071 -35.44 22.16 54.69
N LYS A 1072 -36.40 22.01 55.62
CA LYS A 1072 -37.72 22.65 55.51
C LYS A 1072 -37.62 24.17 55.58
N THR A 1073 -36.91 24.73 56.56
CA THR A 1073 -36.73 26.19 56.73
C THR A 1073 -36.03 26.81 55.52
N LEU A 1074 -35.02 26.14 54.96
CA LEU A 1074 -34.35 26.58 53.72
C LEU A 1074 -35.27 26.48 52.49
N GLU A 1075 -36.16 25.48 52.41
CA GLU A 1075 -37.15 25.39 51.33
C GLU A 1075 -38.26 26.45 51.46
N GLU A 1076 -38.56 26.92 52.67
CA GLU A 1076 -39.56 27.96 52.96
C GLU A 1076 -38.99 29.38 52.71
N SER A 1077 -37.76 29.68 53.15
CA SER A 1077 -37.12 30.98 52.87
C SER A 1077 -36.87 31.19 51.36
N MET A 1078 -36.48 30.13 50.64
CA MET A 1078 -36.35 30.13 49.17
C MET A 1078 -37.70 30.24 48.40
N LYS A 1079 -38.86 30.20 49.08
CA LYS A 1079 -40.18 30.50 48.48
C LYS A 1079 -40.65 31.92 48.77
N LEU A 1080 -40.15 32.53 49.86
CA LEU A 1080 -40.48 33.90 50.26
C LEU A 1080 -39.62 34.97 49.56
N GLY A 1081 -38.52 34.57 48.90
CA GLY A 1081 -37.66 35.46 48.11
C GLY A 1081 -36.60 36.23 48.93
N ASP A 1082 -36.54 35.98 50.24
CA ASP A 1082 -35.61 36.61 51.19
C ASP A 1082 -34.30 35.80 51.36
N GLY A 1083 -34.28 34.55 50.86
CA GLY A 1083 -33.07 33.77 50.63
C GLY A 1083 -32.54 33.97 49.20
N GLY A 1084 -31.21 34.03 49.05
CA GLY A 1084 -30.54 34.29 47.76
C GLY A 1084 -30.75 33.24 46.67
N GLU A 1085 -30.18 33.48 45.48
CA GLU A 1085 -30.41 32.65 44.28
C GLU A 1085 -30.23 31.14 44.54
N PRO A 1086 -31.08 30.27 43.94
CA PRO A 1086 -30.92 28.83 44.04
C PRO A 1086 -29.51 28.39 43.61
N MET A 1087 -28.90 27.50 44.39
CA MET A 1087 -27.58 26.92 44.09
C MET A 1087 -27.53 26.43 42.63
N ASN A 1088 -26.55 26.94 41.89
CA ASN A 1088 -26.27 26.56 40.50
C ASN A 1088 -25.06 25.61 40.43
N GLU A 1089 -24.69 25.18 39.22
CA GLU A 1089 -23.60 24.21 39.00
C GLU A 1089 -22.25 24.68 39.57
N ASN A 1090 -21.94 25.98 39.50
CA ASN A 1090 -20.73 26.55 40.11
C ASN A 1090 -20.82 26.54 41.64
N GLY A 1091 -21.98 26.92 42.19
CA GLY A 1091 -22.23 26.93 43.63
C GLY A 1091 -21.98 25.58 44.31
N VAL A 1092 -22.22 24.46 43.63
CA VAL A 1092 -21.86 23.12 44.13
C VAL A 1092 -20.34 22.99 44.35
N GLN A 1093 -19.53 23.47 43.41
CA GLN A 1093 -18.06 23.43 43.51
C GLN A 1093 -17.51 24.45 44.50
N ASP A 1094 -18.11 25.65 44.58
CA ASP A 1094 -17.72 26.68 45.56
C ASP A 1094 -18.00 26.22 47.00
N THR A 1095 -19.18 25.65 47.27
CA THR A 1095 -19.52 25.07 48.57
C THR A 1095 -18.57 23.91 48.92
N LEU A 1096 -18.28 23.02 47.96
CA LEU A 1096 -17.30 21.94 48.15
C LEU A 1096 -15.89 22.47 48.44
N GLY A 1097 -15.45 23.49 47.71
CA GLY A 1097 -14.18 24.17 47.92
C GLY A 1097 -14.09 24.88 49.28
N ASN A 1098 -15.22 25.34 49.82
CA ASN A 1098 -15.29 25.95 51.15
C ASN A 1098 -15.28 24.90 52.28
N LEU A 1099 -15.93 23.75 52.09
CA LEU A 1099 -15.83 22.60 53.00
C LEU A 1099 -14.39 22.11 53.17
N TYR A 1100 -13.59 22.06 52.09
CA TYR A 1100 -12.18 21.68 52.18
C TYR A 1100 -11.26 22.74 52.82
N LYS A 1101 -11.73 23.97 53.04
CA LYS A 1101 -11.00 25.05 53.73
C LYS A 1101 -11.28 25.10 55.24
N LEU A 1102 -12.20 24.27 55.77
CA LEU A 1102 -12.54 24.27 57.19
C LEU A 1102 -11.32 23.86 58.07
N PRO A 1103 -10.91 24.69 59.05
CA PRO A 1103 -9.66 24.51 59.81
C PRO A 1103 -9.44 23.13 60.46
N HIS A 1104 -10.47 22.54 61.07
CA HIS A 1104 -10.36 21.36 61.91
C HIS A 1104 -10.72 20.07 61.17
N TYR A 1105 -11.78 20.08 60.36
CA TYR A 1105 -12.33 18.88 59.69
C TYR A 1105 -12.27 18.93 58.15
N GLY A 1106 -11.99 20.09 57.54
CA GLY A 1106 -11.93 20.24 56.08
C GLY A 1106 -10.84 19.41 55.40
N LYS A 1107 -9.69 19.20 56.09
CA LYS A 1107 -8.66 18.26 55.64
C LYS A 1107 -9.18 16.81 55.59
N ILE A 1108 -9.99 16.39 56.54
CA ILE A 1108 -10.52 15.02 56.62
C ILE A 1108 -11.50 14.78 55.46
N LEU A 1109 -12.38 15.74 55.17
CA LEU A 1109 -13.25 15.71 53.99
C LEU A 1109 -12.44 15.58 52.69
N LYS A 1110 -11.34 16.35 52.57
CA LYS A 1110 -10.45 16.33 51.40
C LYS A 1110 -9.67 15.01 51.27
N ASP A 1111 -9.17 14.46 52.37
CA ASP A 1111 -8.45 13.17 52.36
C ASP A 1111 -9.39 11.99 52.06
N ILE A 1112 -10.63 11.99 52.57
CA ILE A 1112 -11.66 10.99 52.21
C ILE A 1112 -11.98 11.08 50.70
N LYS A 1113 -12.19 12.28 50.15
CA LYS A 1113 -12.41 12.46 48.70
C LYS A 1113 -11.23 11.92 47.89
N ARG A 1114 -9.99 12.23 48.28
CA ARG A 1114 -8.77 11.75 47.61
C ARG A 1114 -8.64 10.23 47.62
N VAL A 1115 -9.02 9.55 48.71
CA VAL A 1115 -9.05 8.07 48.77
C VAL A 1115 -10.08 7.49 47.81
N VAL A 1116 -11.27 8.11 47.70
CA VAL A 1116 -12.31 7.69 46.73
C VAL A 1116 -11.81 7.90 45.29
N ASP A 1117 -11.22 9.05 44.99
CA ASP A 1117 -10.78 9.42 43.63
C ASP A 1117 -9.66 8.50 43.11
N HIS A 1118 -8.64 8.20 43.93
CA HIS A 1118 -7.60 7.25 43.55
C HIS A 1118 -8.14 5.82 43.29
N THR A 1119 -9.27 5.42 43.89
CA THR A 1119 -9.94 4.16 43.52
C THR A 1119 -10.71 4.20 42.20
N GLN A 1120 -10.95 5.38 41.61
CA GLN A 1120 -11.52 5.52 40.27
C GLN A 1120 -10.44 5.60 39.18
N GLU A 1121 -9.39 6.40 39.38
CA GLU A 1121 -8.29 6.59 38.42
C GLU A 1121 -7.59 5.27 38.04
N ALA A 1122 -7.46 4.34 38.99
CA ALA A 1122 -6.81 3.04 38.82
C ALA A 1122 -7.53 2.01 37.91
N SER A 1123 -8.49 2.45 37.10
CA SER A 1123 -9.35 1.61 36.25
C SER A 1123 -9.40 1.99 34.76
N CYS A 1124 -9.05 3.22 34.37
CA CYS A 1124 -9.16 3.69 32.98
C CYS A 1124 -7.97 3.22 32.11
N ARG A 1125 -8.24 2.50 31.01
CA ARG A 1125 -7.23 2.01 30.06
C ARG A 1125 -7.77 1.99 28.62
N GLU A 1126 -7.23 2.84 27.76
CA GLU A 1126 -7.60 2.88 26.32
C GLU A 1126 -6.97 1.69 25.55
N LYS A 1127 -7.78 0.95 24.78
CA LYS A 1127 -7.32 0.00 23.74
C LYS A 1127 -7.20 0.75 22.40
N SER A 1128 -6.11 1.51 22.18
CA SER A 1128 -5.93 2.26 20.93
C SER A 1128 -5.60 1.33 19.74
N TYR A 1129 -6.39 1.39 18.66
CA TYR A 1129 -6.06 0.82 17.35
C TYR A 1129 -5.67 1.96 16.41
N SER A 1130 -4.39 2.05 16.05
CA SER A 1130 -3.79 3.23 15.41
C SER A 1130 -3.71 3.07 13.89
N THR A 1131 -4.75 3.48 13.17
CA THR A 1131 -4.67 3.74 11.72
C THR A 1131 -4.39 5.21 11.42
N ARG A 1132 -3.79 5.46 10.25
CA ARG A 1132 -3.56 6.78 9.68
C ARG A 1132 -4.48 6.95 8.46
N ALA A 1133 -5.05 8.14 8.28
CA ALA A 1133 -5.78 8.46 7.05
C ALA A 1133 -4.85 8.49 5.82
N GLY A 1134 -5.39 8.10 4.66
CA GLY A 1134 -4.70 8.17 3.37
C GLY A 1134 -4.50 9.60 2.89
N SER A 1135 -3.69 9.78 1.85
CA SER A 1135 -3.31 11.10 1.32
C SER A 1135 -4.48 11.89 0.73
N HIS A 1136 -5.56 11.21 0.31
CA HIS A 1136 -6.77 11.81 -0.26
C HIS A 1136 -7.54 12.70 0.72
N TRP A 1137 -7.60 12.33 2.01
CA TRP A 1137 -8.22 13.15 3.06
C TRP A 1137 -7.38 14.39 3.41
N VAL A 1138 -6.07 14.32 3.21
CA VAL A 1138 -5.14 15.41 3.56
C VAL A 1138 -5.05 16.46 2.44
N SER A 1139 -5.11 16.05 1.17
CA SER A 1139 -4.96 16.96 0.03
C SER A 1139 -6.14 17.93 -0.16
N LYS A 1140 -7.37 17.51 0.18
CA LYS A 1140 -8.60 18.33 0.02
C LYS A 1140 -8.75 19.45 1.07
N SER A 1141 -8.24 19.26 2.29
CA SER A 1141 -8.50 20.15 3.43
C SER A 1141 -7.69 21.45 3.40
N VAL A 1142 -6.50 21.43 2.80
CA VAL A 1142 -5.63 22.60 2.61
C VAL A 1142 -6.26 23.64 1.67
N SER A 1143 -7.05 23.19 0.70
CA SER A 1143 -7.60 23.97 -0.43
C SER A 1143 -8.65 25.04 -0.07
N LYS A 1144 -8.86 25.36 1.22
CA LYS A 1144 -9.89 26.31 1.70
C LYS A 1144 -9.40 27.42 2.64
N LYS A 1145 -8.08 27.63 2.75
CA LYS A 1145 -7.51 28.85 3.36
C LYS A 1145 -6.48 29.46 2.39
N VAL A 1146 -6.49 30.80 2.30
CA VAL A 1146 -5.65 31.64 1.41
C VAL A 1146 -6.06 31.61 -0.08
N GLU A 1147 -7.23 32.18 -0.40
CA GLU A 1147 -7.38 32.97 -1.63
C GLU A 1147 -7.31 34.46 -1.30
N ASN A 1148 -6.13 35.06 -1.42
CA ASN A 1148 -5.91 36.49 -1.66
C ASN A 1148 -4.40 36.77 -1.78
N GLY A 1149 -3.94 37.20 -2.97
CA GLY A 1149 -2.55 37.64 -3.18
C GLY A 1149 -1.92 37.18 -4.51
N SER A 1150 -1.90 38.09 -5.49
CA SER A 1150 -0.91 38.23 -6.58
C SER A 1150 -0.14 36.98 -7.08
N LYS A 1151 -0.45 36.53 -8.30
CA LYS A 1151 0.39 35.58 -9.08
C LYS A 1151 1.80 36.14 -9.33
N PRO A 1152 2.88 35.40 -8.99
CA PRO A 1152 4.20 35.58 -9.60
C PRO A 1152 4.28 34.83 -10.93
N ALA A 1153 5.20 35.23 -11.81
CA ALA A 1153 5.36 34.62 -13.14
C ALA A 1153 6.18 33.32 -13.13
N TYR A 1154 5.78 32.35 -13.97
CA TYR A 1154 6.61 31.18 -14.28
C TYR A 1154 7.93 31.63 -14.92
N ARG A 1155 9.06 31.19 -14.34
CA ARG A 1155 10.34 31.08 -15.05
C ARG A 1155 10.59 29.61 -15.34
N GLN A 1156 10.78 29.28 -16.61
CA GLN A 1156 11.35 28.00 -17.01
C GLN A 1156 12.81 27.90 -16.52
N TRP A 1157 13.25 26.69 -16.19
CA TRP A 1157 14.52 26.13 -16.67
C TRP A 1157 14.42 24.59 -16.67
N PRO A 1158 15.21 23.89 -17.51
CA PRO A 1158 14.94 22.49 -17.86
C PRO A 1158 15.70 21.48 -16.99
N PHE A 1159 15.18 20.25 -16.92
CA PHE A 1159 15.95 19.01 -17.08
C PHE A 1159 15.00 17.83 -17.35
N ASP A 1160 15.50 16.81 -18.04
CA ASP A 1160 14.71 15.66 -18.53
C ASP A 1160 14.41 14.62 -17.45
N THR A 1161 13.21 14.06 -17.47
CA THR A 1161 12.96 12.66 -17.09
C THR A 1161 11.74 12.15 -17.86
N THR A 1162 11.87 10.98 -18.50
CA THR A 1162 10.84 10.43 -19.40
C THR A 1162 9.74 9.70 -18.63
N ILE A 1163 8.49 9.82 -19.10
CA ILE A 1163 7.33 9.07 -18.60
C ILE A 1163 7.47 7.59 -19.00
N VAL A 1164 7.09 6.67 -18.12
CA VAL A 1164 6.86 5.26 -18.45
C VAL A 1164 5.43 4.89 -18.07
N GLU A 1165 4.60 4.66 -19.08
CA GLU A 1165 3.25 4.12 -18.92
C GLU A 1165 3.32 2.59 -18.84
N TYR A 1166 2.56 1.98 -17.92
CA TYR A 1166 2.37 0.53 -17.89
C TYR A 1166 1.08 0.17 -18.64
N ALA A 1167 1.22 -0.58 -19.74
CA ALA A 1167 0.10 -1.18 -20.45
C ALA A 1167 -0.06 -2.64 -20.04
N GLU A 1168 -1.16 -2.98 -19.36
CA GLU A 1168 -1.54 -4.36 -19.08
C GLU A 1168 -2.02 -5.02 -20.40
N VAL A 1169 -1.36 -6.10 -20.85
CA VAL A 1169 -1.81 -6.91 -21.99
C VAL A 1169 -2.39 -8.22 -21.46
N GLY A 1170 -3.69 -8.45 -21.71
CA GLY A 1170 -4.43 -9.59 -21.17
C GLY A 1170 -4.11 -10.93 -21.86
N GLN A 1171 -4.40 -12.02 -21.15
CA GLN A 1171 -4.40 -13.37 -21.72
C GLN A 1171 -5.83 -13.85 -21.99
N GLU A 1172 -6.21 -13.96 -23.27
CA GLU A 1172 -7.24 -14.92 -23.70
C GLU A 1172 -6.58 -16.27 -23.97
N GLY A 1173 -7.27 -17.38 -23.64
CA GLY A 1173 -6.69 -18.73 -23.70
C GLY A 1173 -7.41 -19.67 -24.68
N CYS A 1174 -6.80 -20.81 -25.00
CA CYS A 1174 -7.44 -21.87 -25.78
C CYS A 1174 -6.81 -23.25 -25.55
N GLY A 1175 -7.59 -24.32 -25.74
CA GLY A 1175 -7.10 -25.68 -26.03
C GLY A 1175 -7.04 -26.67 -24.87
N LYS A 1176 -7.53 -27.90 -25.10
CA LYS A 1176 -7.41 -29.06 -24.21
C LYS A 1176 -7.01 -30.32 -25.00
N LEU A 1177 -6.10 -31.12 -24.43
CA LEU A 1177 -5.95 -32.58 -24.63
C LEU A 1177 -5.46 -33.05 -26.03
N PRO A 1178 -4.99 -34.32 -26.24
CA PRO A 1178 -5.16 -35.49 -25.36
C PRO A 1178 -3.92 -36.34 -24.99
N SER A 1179 -4.18 -37.25 -24.05
CA SER A 1179 -3.44 -38.42 -23.52
C SER A 1179 -2.33 -39.10 -24.33
N SER A 1180 -1.26 -39.53 -23.63
CA SER A 1180 -0.87 -40.96 -23.53
C SER A 1180 0.21 -41.21 -22.45
N ALA A 1181 0.35 -42.46 -22.00
CA ALA A 1181 1.43 -43.00 -21.15
C ALA A 1181 1.77 -44.42 -21.65
N PRO A 1182 2.98 -44.98 -21.44
CA PRO A 1182 3.28 -45.69 -20.17
C PRO A 1182 4.79 -45.68 -19.77
N GLY A 1183 5.20 -46.50 -18.78
CA GLY A 1183 6.55 -47.11 -18.84
C GLY A 1183 7.51 -47.09 -17.63
N ASP A 1184 7.05 -47.45 -16.43
CA ASP A 1184 7.70 -48.25 -15.35
C ASP A 1184 9.25 -48.27 -15.10
N ALA A 1185 9.64 -48.51 -13.83
CA ALA A 1185 10.86 -49.19 -13.35
C ALA A 1185 12.25 -48.46 -13.39
N ARG A 1186 13.20 -48.63 -12.43
CA ARG A 1186 13.23 -49.37 -11.14
C ARG A 1186 14.52 -49.14 -10.29
N LEU A 1187 14.42 -49.22 -8.94
CA LEU A 1187 15.45 -49.66 -7.94
C LEU A 1187 16.70 -48.74 -7.69
N ARG A 1188 17.44 -48.77 -6.55
CA ARG A 1188 17.29 -49.49 -5.25
C ARG A 1188 18.01 -48.85 -4.01
N LEU A 1189 17.29 -48.85 -2.88
CA LEU A 1189 17.66 -49.20 -1.48
C LEU A 1189 19.07 -48.97 -0.87
N SER A 1190 19.04 -48.43 0.35
CA SER A 1190 19.60 -49.08 1.56
C SER A 1190 18.59 -48.97 2.75
N ARG A 1191 18.87 -49.60 3.91
CA ARG A 1191 17.88 -50.11 4.92
C ARG A 1191 18.60 -50.48 6.26
N PRO A 1192 17.96 -50.97 7.35
CA PRO A 1192 16.57 -50.86 7.89
C PRO A 1192 16.54 -50.63 9.46
N ILE A 1193 15.48 -51.11 10.14
CA ILE A 1193 15.33 -51.42 11.61
C ILE A 1193 14.90 -50.22 12.49
N GLU A 1194 13.80 -50.22 13.29
CA GLU A 1194 12.51 -50.98 13.37
C GLU A 1194 11.58 -50.22 14.39
N GLN A 1195 10.38 -50.61 14.90
CA GLN A 1195 9.56 -51.84 14.92
C GLN A 1195 8.05 -51.48 15.12
N ALA A 1196 7.15 -52.48 15.26
CA ALA A 1196 5.70 -52.41 15.59
C ALA A 1196 4.77 -51.73 14.53
N GLY A 1197 3.60 -52.25 14.13
CA GLY A 1197 2.85 -53.47 14.46
C GLY A 1197 1.78 -53.25 15.55
N ILE A 1198 0.50 -53.66 15.45
CA ILE A 1198 -0.36 -54.36 14.44
C ILE A 1198 -1.82 -53.83 14.74
N VAL A 1199 -2.92 -53.79 13.95
CA VAL A 1199 -3.68 -54.63 12.98
C VAL A 1199 -4.54 -53.63 12.13
N ARG A 1200 -4.97 -53.79 10.85
CA ARG A 1200 -5.90 -54.76 10.18
C ARG A 1200 -7.27 -54.93 10.88
N VAL A 1201 -8.41 -55.09 10.21
CA VAL A 1201 -8.75 -55.28 8.76
C VAL A 1201 -9.76 -54.17 8.32
N GLU A 1202 -10.55 -54.13 7.22
CA GLU A 1202 -10.97 -55.06 6.15
C GLU A 1202 -11.32 -54.27 4.84
N THR A 1203 -11.88 -54.90 3.79
CA THR A 1203 -12.24 -54.28 2.48
C THR A 1203 -13.53 -54.82 1.84
N ALA A 1204 -14.33 -53.99 1.15
CA ALA A 1204 -15.32 -54.43 0.13
C ALA A 1204 -15.73 -53.29 -0.87
N PRO A 1205 -16.09 -53.56 -2.16
CA PRO A 1205 -16.28 -52.51 -3.18
C PRO A 1205 -17.52 -52.65 -4.13
N VAL A 1206 -17.59 -51.79 -5.17
CA VAL A 1206 -18.37 -51.89 -6.45
C VAL A 1206 -19.86 -51.52 -6.47
N ALA A 1207 -20.21 -50.48 -7.25
CA ALA A 1207 -21.32 -50.39 -8.25
C ALA A 1207 -21.32 -48.95 -8.85
N THR A 1208 -20.81 -48.67 -10.06
CA THR A 1208 -21.39 -48.87 -11.41
C THR A 1208 -22.66 -48.07 -11.74
N SER A 1209 -22.48 -46.80 -12.12
CA SER A 1209 -23.19 -46.16 -13.25
C SER A 1209 -22.37 -44.96 -13.75
#